data_AF-A0A5A9Z144-F1
#
_entry.id   AF-A0A5A9Z144-F1
#
_cell.length_a   1.000
_cell.length_b   1.000
_cell.length_c   1.000
_cell.angle_alpha   90.00
_cell.angle_beta   90.00
_cell.angle_gamma   90.00
#
_symmetry.space_group_name_H-M   'P 1'
#
loop_
_entity.id
_entity.type
_entity.pdbx_description
1 polymer ?
#
loop_
_entity_poly.entity_id
_entity_poly.type
_entity_poly.pdbx_seq_one_letter_code
_entity_poly.pdbx_strand_id
1 'polypeptide(L)'
;MQSDAFCVAILFNDLRFRLHDKLYGSKHPVVQGSSLKSSLKHALRLILIARCSLLLAICVLPFQPATGATEPEIIRLQLKSRPYFQAAGFYTAQALDFYRAEGLDVQILPGGRNKSSLRSVADKTAEYGISDISVLAAYLQGAPFIALASFYQHAPFKLISLKSNNIVEPEDLRGRRITVDKENGLTHLQVLLQQQDIPLSAVTIVDGDARMEELLTGTTDVIGVHSTWESASLDARHIAYNEINTQDYDIDFYGNTLFTHADEARSHPERLEAFLRASKKGWMYAMEHPDDAVRFILQSGHAGSVTQERLMQQADEMKGQVLADLVDIGHMNTKRLQRIANTLTNMNIAPAARPVQQFLYDPVSSQKSRLMRKILIATIATALFVLILLLWNVLMQRAVKNRTSALQDEIGKRILAQGRLSESIRTDQLTGLPNERGIPDRVSQLLADCAETERYAALLFIDLSNFQRIAVTFGRDISDSIIVKVTQVLSRGLKPGDFLARVGGDQFVIIPAYQHKYRQRLADYAREYAEKLQLPFESLLRVKGREQQISMKIGIALSESKCRSADLWIKRAELAMHDSKNSENETVSFFDPESEKSVLSRSNLELDIRRGLAQSEFIPFYQLQVNEAGEAIGVEALIRWQHSRRGMINPDTFILVSEESGLIIAVGAWMIETVCQQLVAWAHQPNRRHLSISVNVSARQLHHPNFVSTVQDILEKTGANPHRLRFEVTESIFLKKTQATISKLRQLKAKGVTFSLDDFGTGYSSLAYLLQQQIFSEIKIAKPFVSVALSNPNAGKIIDSIITLAGCLDMTIVAEGVETIEQRDYLYQHGCRQFQGYLISRPARLSELEELLDKNTAQF
;
A
#
# COMPACT_ATOMS: atom_id res chain seq x y z
N MET A 1 13.36 -40.88 -14.71
CA MET A 1 13.89 -40.70 -13.34
C MET A 1 14.29 -42.05 -12.78
N GLN A 2 15.49 -42.53 -13.11
CA GLN A 2 16.10 -43.75 -12.55
C GLN A 2 17.52 -43.48 -12.01
N SER A 3 17.97 -42.22 -11.96
CA SER A 3 19.31 -41.83 -11.46
C SER A 3 19.32 -41.37 -10.00
N ASP A 4 18.19 -41.01 -9.40
CA ASP A 4 18.21 -40.36 -8.08
C ASP A 4 18.07 -41.35 -6.90
N ALA A 5 17.79 -42.62 -7.20
CA ALA A 5 17.74 -43.69 -6.19
C ALA A 5 19.14 -44.15 -5.72
N PHE A 6 20.21 -43.86 -6.46
CA PHE A 6 21.57 -44.30 -6.14
C PHE A 6 22.32 -43.33 -5.22
N CYS A 7 21.98 -42.03 -5.22
CA CYS A 7 22.65 -41.03 -4.36
C CYS A 7 22.20 -41.08 -2.89
N VAL A 8 20.98 -41.54 -2.60
CA VAL A 8 20.48 -41.62 -1.21
C VAL A 8 21.08 -42.81 -0.45
N ALA A 9 21.46 -43.89 -1.14
CA ALA A 9 22.09 -45.07 -0.52
C ALA A 9 23.54 -44.80 -0.06
N ILE A 10 24.26 -43.89 -0.72
CA ILE A 10 25.66 -43.56 -0.40
C ILE A 10 25.74 -42.63 0.82
N LEU A 11 24.80 -41.69 0.98
CA LEU A 11 24.70 -40.81 2.16
C LEU A 11 24.24 -41.53 3.43
N PHE A 12 23.48 -42.62 3.31
CA PHE A 12 23.04 -43.42 4.46
C PHE A 12 24.15 -44.31 5.06
N ASN A 13 25.12 -44.76 4.25
CA ASN A 13 26.27 -45.53 4.76
C ASN A 13 27.35 -44.65 5.40
N ASP A 14 27.57 -43.43 4.90
CA ASP A 14 28.61 -42.53 5.44
C ASP A 14 28.21 -41.95 6.82
N LEU A 15 26.91 -41.75 7.08
CA LEU A 15 26.43 -41.32 8.40
C LEU A 15 26.44 -42.44 9.46
N ARG A 16 26.26 -43.70 9.02
CA ARG A 16 26.30 -44.88 9.90
C ARG A 16 27.73 -45.18 10.36
N PHE A 17 28.73 -44.91 9.51
CA PHE A 17 30.16 -45.04 9.86
C PHE A 17 30.62 -43.95 10.82
N ARG A 18 30.21 -42.69 10.62
CA ARG A 18 30.62 -41.55 11.48
C ARG A 18 29.99 -41.54 12.89
N LEU A 19 28.86 -42.21 13.09
CA LEU A 19 28.24 -42.38 14.42
C LEU A 19 28.81 -43.56 15.20
N HIS A 20 29.38 -44.56 14.53
CA HIS A 20 30.00 -45.71 15.18
C HIS A 20 31.35 -45.33 15.84
N ASP A 21 32.16 -44.50 15.19
CA ASP A 21 33.46 -44.05 15.73
C ASP A 21 33.34 -43.06 16.90
N LYS A 22 32.28 -42.24 16.95
CA LYS A 22 32.04 -41.30 18.06
C LYS A 22 31.49 -41.94 19.33
N LEU A 23 30.98 -43.17 19.24
CA LEU A 23 30.39 -43.88 20.38
C LEU A 23 31.32 -44.92 21.02
N TYR A 24 32.44 -45.29 20.38
CA TYR A 24 33.32 -46.38 20.85
C TYR A 24 34.83 -46.04 20.95
N GLY A 25 35.23 -44.77 20.82
CA GLY A 25 36.62 -44.31 21.05
C GLY A 25 36.92 -43.86 22.49
N SER A 26 37.63 -44.72 23.24
CA SER A 26 38.42 -44.48 24.48
C SER A 26 37.74 -44.07 25.81
N LYS A 27 37.46 -45.10 26.62
CA LYS A 27 37.80 -45.33 28.05
C LYS A 27 37.41 -44.30 29.15
N HIS A 28 36.29 -44.57 29.84
CA HIS A 28 36.21 -44.86 31.29
C HIS A 28 34.82 -45.49 31.65
N PRO A 29 34.69 -46.33 32.71
CA PRO A 29 33.57 -47.28 32.85
C PRO A 29 32.43 -46.86 33.82
N VAL A 30 31.18 -47.21 33.41
CA VAL A 30 29.99 -47.80 34.12
C VAL A 30 29.75 -47.43 35.61
N VAL A 31 28.57 -46.92 36.04
CA VAL A 31 27.37 -47.68 36.54
C VAL A 31 26.06 -46.83 36.56
N GLN A 32 24.98 -47.41 35.99
CA GLN A 32 23.49 -47.29 36.17
C GLN A 32 22.79 -45.92 36.39
N GLY A 33 21.79 -45.43 35.61
CA GLY A 33 20.95 -46.01 34.55
C GLY A 33 19.63 -46.59 35.08
N SER A 34 18.49 -45.87 35.05
CA SER A 34 17.35 -46.35 34.25
C SER A 34 16.26 -45.31 33.89
N SER A 35 16.12 -44.18 34.61
CA SER A 35 14.99 -43.24 34.41
C SER A 35 15.19 -42.24 33.25
N LEU A 36 16.41 -41.69 33.09
CA LEU A 36 16.67 -40.66 32.06
C LEU A 36 16.66 -41.20 30.62
N LYS A 37 17.07 -42.45 30.43
CA LYS A 37 17.20 -43.05 29.08
C LYS A 37 15.84 -43.40 28.45
N SER A 38 14.81 -43.69 29.24
CA SER A 38 13.46 -43.93 28.70
C SER A 38 12.79 -42.63 28.29
N SER A 39 12.99 -41.57 29.06
CA SER A 39 12.41 -40.25 28.81
C SER A 39 12.96 -39.61 27.53
N LEU A 40 14.26 -39.76 27.26
CA LEU A 40 14.89 -39.23 26.04
C LEU A 40 14.42 -39.94 24.76
N LYS A 41 14.18 -41.26 24.82
CA LYS A 41 13.66 -42.05 23.67
C LYS A 41 12.20 -41.71 23.33
N HIS A 42 11.39 -41.37 24.33
CA HIS A 42 10.02 -40.92 24.11
C HIS A 42 10.00 -39.52 23.46
N ALA A 43 10.86 -38.61 23.91
CA ALA A 43 11.00 -37.28 23.33
C ALA A 43 11.40 -37.34 21.84
N LEU A 44 12.37 -38.19 21.47
CA LEU A 44 12.79 -38.33 20.07
C LEU A 44 11.71 -38.95 19.15
N ARG A 45 10.94 -39.92 19.64
CA ARG A 45 9.81 -40.49 18.86
C ARG A 45 8.70 -39.46 18.62
N LEU A 46 8.41 -38.61 19.60
CA LEU A 46 7.40 -37.55 19.48
C LEU A 46 7.83 -36.46 18.48
N ILE A 47 9.12 -36.10 18.47
CA ILE A 47 9.67 -35.12 17.51
C ILE A 47 9.60 -35.65 16.06
N LEU A 48 9.82 -36.96 15.87
CA LEU A 48 9.76 -37.57 14.55
C LEU A 48 8.32 -37.62 13.99
N ILE A 49 7.34 -37.95 14.85
CA ILE A 49 5.92 -37.97 14.47
C ILE A 49 5.45 -36.55 14.11
N ALA A 50 5.82 -35.54 14.91
CA ALA A 50 5.49 -34.14 14.62
C ALA A 50 6.07 -33.63 13.29
N ARG A 51 7.29 -34.08 12.91
CA ARG A 51 7.92 -33.72 11.63
C ARG A 51 7.24 -34.39 10.43
N CYS A 52 6.83 -35.65 10.54
CA CYS A 52 6.08 -36.33 9.47
C CYS A 52 4.69 -35.70 9.27
N SER A 53 4.01 -35.28 10.34
CA SER A 53 2.71 -34.58 10.25
C SER A 53 2.83 -33.20 9.60
N LEU A 54 3.93 -32.49 9.84
CA LEU A 54 4.21 -31.18 9.23
C LEU A 54 4.51 -31.30 7.73
N LEU A 55 5.23 -32.35 7.32
CA LEU A 55 5.51 -32.64 5.91
C LEU A 55 4.24 -33.08 5.14
N LEU A 56 3.35 -33.83 5.77
CA LEU A 56 2.07 -34.22 5.16
C LEU A 56 1.14 -33.01 4.96
N ALA A 57 1.17 -32.03 5.87
CA ALA A 57 0.36 -30.80 5.77
C ALA A 57 0.84 -29.83 4.67
N ILE A 58 2.13 -29.87 4.31
CA ILE A 58 2.71 -29.03 3.24
C ILE A 58 2.39 -29.60 1.85
N CYS A 59 2.14 -30.91 1.73
CA CYS A 59 1.82 -31.56 0.45
C CYS A 59 0.33 -31.49 0.02
N VAL A 60 -0.56 -30.88 0.82
CA VAL A 60 -2.01 -30.77 0.51
C VAL A 60 -2.41 -29.34 0.11
N LEU A 61 -1.48 -28.55 -0.44
CA LEU A 61 -1.86 -27.37 -1.22
C LEU A 61 -2.27 -27.83 -2.63
N PRO A 62 -3.46 -27.47 -3.13
CA PRO A 62 -3.90 -27.89 -4.45
C PRO A 62 -3.04 -27.15 -5.49
N PHE A 63 -2.09 -27.86 -6.08
CA PHE A 63 -1.43 -27.48 -7.31
C PHE A 63 -2.46 -27.66 -8.44
N GLN A 64 -3.09 -26.58 -8.91
CA GLN A 64 -3.81 -26.63 -10.18
C GLN A 64 -2.78 -26.49 -11.31
N PRO A 65 -2.64 -27.48 -12.20
CA PRO A 65 -1.81 -27.32 -13.39
C PRO A 65 -2.50 -26.39 -14.39
N ALA A 66 -1.73 -25.51 -15.03
CA ALA A 66 -2.19 -24.73 -16.16
C ALA A 66 -2.18 -25.58 -17.45
N THR A 67 -3.27 -25.46 -18.21
CA THR A 67 -3.45 -25.71 -19.65
C THR A 67 -3.34 -27.15 -20.17
N GLY A 68 -4.45 -27.90 -20.07
CA GLY A 68 -4.98 -28.63 -21.23
C GLY A 68 -6.04 -27.74 -21.89
N ALA A 69 -6.08 -27.67 -23.22
CA ALA A 69 -7.10 -26.91 -23.94
C ALA A 69 -8.49 -27.49 -23.64
N THR A 70 -9.19 -26.89 -22.68
CA THR A 70 -10.62 -27.08 -22.47
C THR A 70 -11.34 -26.43 -23.64
N GLU A 71 -12.35 -27.10 -24.20
CA GLU A 71 -13.23 -26.48 -25.21
C GLU A 71 -13.76 -25.14 -24.69
N PRO A 72 -13.80 -24.09 -25.53
CA PRO A 72 -14.25 -22.78 -25.11
C PRO A 72 -15.70 -22.83 -24.62
N GLU A 73 -15.96 -22.20 -23.49
CA GLU A 73 -17.29 -22.18 -22.88
C GLU A 73 -18.23 -21.33 -23.72
N ILE A 74 -19.38 -21.90 -24.12
CA ILE A 74 -20.37 -21.21 -24.94
C ILE A 74 -21.19 -20.25 -24.07
N ILE A 75 -21.23 -18.97 -24.44
CA ILE A 75 -22.09 -17.95 -23.81
C ILE A 75 -22.83 -17.13 -24.87
N ARG A 76 -23.97 -16.55 -24.49
CA ARG A 76 -24.85 -15.80 -25.38
C ARG A 76 -24.91 -14.33 -24.96
N LEU A 77 -24.77 -13.45 -25.95
CA LEU A 77 -24.92 -12.01 -25.81
C LEU A 77 -26.16 -11.55 -26.59
N GLN A 78 -27.20 -11.08 -25.91
CA GLN A 78 -28.39 -10.52 -26.55
C GLN A 78 -28.22 -9.01 -26.80
N LEU A 79 -28.21 -8.59 -28.07
CA LEU A 79 -28.15 -7.18 -28.46
C LEU A 79 -29.53 -6.51 -28.32
N LYS A 80 -29.56 -5.20 -28.04
CA LYS A 80 -30.78 -4.38 -27.97
C LYS A 80 -31.49 -4.22 -29.31
N SER A 81 -30.72 -4.10 -30.39
CA SER A 81 -31.22 -3.79 -31.73
C SER A 81 -30.55 -4.68 -32.77
N ARG A 82 -30.98 -4.56 -34.02
CA ARG A 82 -30.24 -5.11 -35.16
C ARG A 82 -28.82 -4.55 -35.18
N PRO A 83 -27.84 -5.31 -35.73
CA PRO A 83 -26.44 -4.96 -35.64
C PRO A 83 -26.11 -3.81 -36.59
N TYR A 84 -26.10 -2.63 -35.99
CA TYR A 84 -25.51 -1.41 -36.52
C TYR A 84 -24.07 -1.28 -35.99
N PHE A 85 -23.40 -0.17 -36.31
CA PHE A 85 -22.09 0.12 -35.71
C PHE A 85 -22.14 0.16 -34.16
N GLN A 86 -23.36 0.29 -33.59
CA GLN A 86 -23.65 0.15 -32.17
C GLN A 86 -23.24 -1.20 -31.53
N ALA A 87 -22.96 -2.22 -32.32
CA ALA A 87 -22.48 -3.52 -31.85
C ALA A 87 -21.06 -3.86 -32.31
N ALA A 88 -20.35 -2.90 -32.93
CA ALA A 88 -19.07 -3.09 -33.60
C ALA A 88 -18.02 -3.80 -32.73
N GLY A 89 -17.88 -3.39 -31.46
CA GLY A 89 -16.88 -3.98 -30.58
C GLY A 89 -17.09 -5.47 -30.31
N PHE A 90 -18.34 -5.95 -30.27
CA PHE A 90 -18.64 -7.37 -30.03
C PHE A 90 -18.32 -8.22 -31.26
N TYR A 91 -18.73 -7.77 -32.45
CA TYR A 91 -18.39 -8.46 -33.70
C TYR A 91 -16.89 -8.43 -33.98
N THR A 92 -16.21 -7.34 -33.61
CA THR A 92 -14.76 -7.22 -33.70
C THR A 92 -14.05 -8.18 -32.75
N ALA A 93 -14.49 -8.27 -31.48
CA ALA A 93 -13.95 -9.23 -30.53
C ALA A 93 -14.15 -10.69 -30.98
N GLN A 94 -15.27 -10.97 -31.65
CA GLN A 94 -15.55 -12.28 -32.23
C GLN A 94 -14.66 -12.57 -33.45
N ALA A 95 -14.54 -11.61 -34.39
CA ALA A 95 -13.79 -11.78 -35.63
C ALA A 95 -12.27 -11.88 -35.41
N LEU A 96 -11.74 -11.22 -34.38
CA LEU A 96 -10.32 -11.24 -34.01
C LEU A 96 -9.99 -12.29 -32.93
N ASP A 97 -10.90 -13.22 -32.65
CA ASP A 97 -10.74 -14.31 -31.67
C ASP A 97 -10.38 -13.84 -30.25
N PHE A 98 -10.72 -12.61 -29.86
CA PHE A 98 -10.46 -12.10 -28.51
C PHE A 98 -11.25 -12.87 -27.45
N TYR A 99 -12.44 -13.36 -27.77
CA TYR A 99 -13.20 -14.24 -26.88
C TYR A 99 -12.56 -15.61 -26.72
N ARG A 100 -12.10 -16.22 -27.83
CA ARG A 100 -11.45 -17.53 -27.79
C ARG A 100 -10.13 -17.52 -27.04
N ALA A 101 -9.37 -16.42 -27.14
CA ALA A 101 -8.15 -16.22 -26.36
C ALA A 101 -8.41 -16.19 -24.84
N GLU A 102 -9.63 -15.86 -24.42
CA GLU A 102 -10.09 -15.87 -23.04
C GLU A 102 -10.88 -17.16 -22.68
N GLY A 103 -10.87 -18.17 -23.56
CA GLY A 103 -11.54 -19.45 -23.35
C GLY A 103 -13.06 -19.43 -23.55
N LEU A 104 -13.58 -18.45 -24.29
CA LEU A 104 -15.02 -18.25 -24.49
C LEU A 104 -15.42 -18.38 -25.97
N ASP A 105 -16.59 -18.95 -26.22
CA ASP A 105 -17.27 -18.92 -27.51
C ASP A 105 -18.56 -18.11 -27.38
N VAL A 106 -18.54 -16.87 -27.89
CA VAL A 106 -19.64 -15.92 -27.73
C VAL A 106 -20.59 -15.98 -28.92
N GLN A 107 -21.83 -16.41 -28.66
CA GLN A 107 -22.93 -16.35 -29.60
C GLN A 107 -23.64 -15.00 -29.49
N ILE A 108 -23.46 -14.13 -30.50
CA ILE A 108 -24.11 -12.83 -30.56
C ILE A 108 -25.49 -12.98 -31.17
N LEU A 109 -26.53 -12.71 -30.36
CA LEU A 109 -27.93 -12.78 -30.76
C LEU A 109 -28.41 -11.37 -31.16
N PRO A 110 -28.83 -11.14 -32.42
CA PRO A 110 -29.29 -9.84 -32.86
C PRO A 110 -30.63 -9.46 -32.21
N GLY A 111 -30.77 -8.18 -31.84
CA GLY A 111 -32.01 -7.61 -31.31
C GLY A 111 -33.03 -7.27 -32.40
N GLY A 112 -34.19 -6.78 -31.99
CA GLY A 112 -35.28 -6.37 -32.88
C GLY A 112 -36.66 -6.65 -32.28
N ARG A 113 -37.71 -6.51 -33.10
CA ARG A 113 -39.10 -6.70 -32.66
C ARG A 113 -39.29 -8.03 -31.93
N ASN A 114 -39.83 -7.98 -30.71
CA ASN A 114 -40.04 -9.11 -29.79
C ASN A 114 -38.78 -9.82 -29.28
N LYS A 115 -37.58 -9.27 -29.48
CA LYS A 115 -36.31 -9.82 -28.97
C LYS A 115 -35.75 -8.91 -27.89
N SER A 116 -36.20 -9.16 -26.67
CA SER A 116 -35.91 -8.33 -25.51
C SER A 116 -34.61 -8.73 -24.82
N SER A 117 -33.67 -7.80 -24.69
CA SER A 117 -32.41 -8.00 -23.97
C SER A 117 -32.64 -8.19 -22.48
N LEU A 118 -33.50 -7.35 -21.88
CA LEU A 118 -33.87 -7.43 -20.47
C LEU A 118 -34.54 -8.77 -20.16
N ARG A 119 -35.49 -9.19 -21.00
CA ARG A 119 -36.19 -10.47 -20.82
C ARG A 119 -35.26 -11.65 -21.02
N SER A 120 -34.40 -11.63 -22.05
CA SER A 120 -33.49 -12.75 -22.30
C SER A 120 -32.52 -13.00 -21.15
N VAL A 121 -31.99 -11.94 -20.53
CA VAL A 121 -31.11 -12.04 -19.36
C VAL A 121 -31.89 -12.40 -18.08
N ALA A 122 -33.11 -11.86 -17.91
CA ALA A 122 -33.98 -12.23 -16.78
C ALA A 122 -34.39 -13.72 -16.81
N ASP A 123 -34.77 -14.22 -17.99
CA ASP A 123 -35.17 -15.61 -18.23
C ASP A 123 -33.96 -16.55 -18.35
N LYS A 124 -32.72 -16.03 -18.23
CA LYS A 124 -31.45 -16.77 -18.36
C LYS A 124 -31.29 -17.52 -19.70
N THR A 125 -31.93 -16.98 -20.74
CA THR A 125 -31.76 -17.44 -22.13
C THR A 125 -30.57 -16.77 -22.82
N ALA A 126 -30.00 -15.73 -22.21
CA ALA A 126 -28.69 -15.18 -22.53
C ALA A 126 -27.96 -14.81 -21.23
N GLU A 127 -26.66 -15.05 -21.17
CA GLU A 127 -25.83 -14.73 -20.01
C GLU A 127 -25.55 -13.22 -19.92
N TYR A 128 -25.49 -12.54 -21.06
CA TYR A 128 -25.20 -11.11 -21.16
C TYR A 128 -26.18 -10.38 -22.08
N GLY A 129 -26.43 -9.11 -21.80
CA GLY A 129 -27.32 -8.27 -22.60
C GLY A 129 -26.76 -6.87 -22.81
N ILE A 130 -27.18 -6.23 -23.90
CA ILE A 130 -26.99 -4.80 -24.15
C ILE A 130 -28.34 -4.12 -24.09
N SER A 131 -28.42 -3.03 -23.34
CA SER A 131 -29.63 -2.19 -23.21
C SER A 131 -29.24 -0.71 -23.04
N ASP A 132 -30.21 0.18 -23.11
CA ASP A 132 -30.07 1.61 -22.84
C ASP A 132 -30.12 1.89 -21.32
N ILE A 133 -30.75 2.99 -20.88
CA ILE A 133 -30.95 3.27 -19.47
C ILE A 133 -32.06 2.42 -18.82
N SER A 134 -32.91 1.74 -19.61
CA SER A 134 -34.02 0.95 -19.11
C SER A 134 -33.58 -0.18 -18.17
N VAL A 135 -32.36 -0.70 -18.31
CA VAL A 135 -31.79 -1.67 -17.36
C VAL A 135 -31.66 -1.11 -15.94
N LEU A 136 -31.35 0.19 -15.80
CA LEU A 136 -31.31 0.86 -14.49
C LEU A 136 -32.73 1.02 -13.93
N ALA A 137 -33.70 1.39 -14.76
CA ALA A 137 -35.10 1.48 -14.36
C ALA A 137 -35.62 0.11 -13.89
N ALA A 138 -35.35 -0.97 -14.63
CA ALA A 138 -35.71 -2.33 -14.27
C ALA A 138 -35.03 -2.78 -12.96
N TYR A 139 -33.75 -2.44 -12.77
CA TYR A 139 -33.03 -2.71 -11.53
C TYR A 139 -33.70 -2.04 -10.31
N LEU A 140 -34.05 -0.75 -10.44
CA LEU A 140 -34.74 0.01 -9.40
C LEU A 140 -36.13 -0.56 -9.08
N GLN A 141 -36.81 -1.13 -10.07
CA GLN A 141 -38.08 -1.86 -9.91
C GLN A 141 -37.91 -3.26 -9.32
N GLY A 142 -36.68 -3.72 -9.09
CA GLY A 142 -36.39 -4.99 -8.41
C GLY A 142 -35.81 -6.08 -9.28
N ALA A 143 -35.59 -5.85 -10.58
CA ALA A 143 -34.93 -6.82 -11.44
C ALA A 143 -33.50 -7.11 -10.96
N PRO A 144 -33.04 -8.38 -11.00
CA PRO A 144 -31.73 -8.79 -10.47
C PRO A 144 -30.61 -8.52 -11.49
N PHE A 145 -30.50 -7.28 -12.00
CA PHE A 145 -29.49 -6.93 -12.99
C PHE A 145 -28.26 -6.26 -12.38
N ILE A 146 -27.11 -6.48 -13.01
CA ILE A 146 -25.84 -5.82 -12.71
C ILE A 146 -25.25 -5.28 -14.02
N ALA A 147 -24.96 -3.99 -14.06
CA ALA A 147 -24.22 -3.34 -15.13
C ALA A 147 -22.71 -3.60 -15.01
N LEU A 148 -22.12 -3.95 -16.15
CA LEU A 148 -20.71 -4.31 -16.29
C LEU A 148 -19.89 -3.18 -16.90
N ALA A 149 -20.45 -2.50 -17.90
CA ALA A 149 -19.79 -1.44 -18.64
C ALA A 149 -20.81 -0.61 -19.43
N SER A 150 -20.46 0.62 -19.78
CA SER A 150 -21.16 1.36 -20.82
C SER A 150 -20.20 1.80 -21.91
N PHE A 151 -20.53 1.46 -23.15
CA PHE A 151 -19.70 1.78 -24.32
C PHE A 151 -20.05 3.13 -24.94
N TYR A 152 -21.22 3.70 -24.61
CA TYR A 152 -21.59 5.07 -25.00
C TYR A 152 -21.87 5.92 -23.78
N GLN A 153 -21.08 6.98 -23.65
CA GLN A 153 -21.25 7.97 -22.62
C GLN A 153 -22.52 8.79 -22.84
N HIS A 154 -22.93 9.03 -24.09
CA HIS A 154 -24.13 9.79 -24.40
C HIS A 154 -25.09 8.97 -25.27
N ALA A 155 -26.33 8.83 -24.82
CA ALA A 155 -27.38 8.19 -25.60
C ALA A 155 -27.84 9.11 -26.74
N PRO A 156 -27.81 8.66 -28.00
CA PRO A 156 -28.25 9.44 -29.15
C PRO A 156 -29.77 9.38 -29.36
N PHE A 157 -30.56 9.47 -28.29
CA PHE A 157 -32.01 9.37 -28.41
C PHE A 157 -32.63 10.70 -28.84
N LYS A 158 -33.47 10.66 -29.87
CA LYS A 158 -34.14 11.82 -30.45
C LYS A 158 -35.57 11.47 -30.85
N LEU A 159 -36.45 12.48 -30.82
CA LEU A 159 -37.79 12.40 -31.41
C LEU A 159 -37.79 13.11 -32.76
N ILE A 160 -38.32 12.47 -33.79
CA ILE A 160 -38.42 13.02 -35.15
C ILE A 160 -39.90 13.10 -35.55
N SER A 161 -40.30 14.23 -36.12
CA SER A 161 -41.63 14.44 -36.69
C SER A 161 -41.54 15.13 -38.05
N LEU A 162 -42.55 14.96 -38.91
CA LEU A 162 -42.64 15.73 -40.15
C LEU A 162 -42.94 17.19 -39.83
N LYS A 163 -42.32 18.14 -40.55
CA LYS A 163 -42.51 19.57 -40.31
C LYS A 163 -43.98 20.00 -40.48
N SER A 164 -44.74 19.28 -41.31
CA SER A 164 -46.18 19.45 -41.49
C SER A 164 -47.02 19.17 -40.24
N ASN A 165 -46.49 18.39 -39.28
CA ASN A 165 -47.18 18.07 -38.03
C ASN A 165 -47.08 19.21 -36.99
N ASN A 166 -46.19 20.19 -37.24
CA ASN A 166 -45.94 21.36 -36.40
C ASN A 166 -45.61 20.98 -34.94
N ILE A 167 -44.68 20.04 -34.77
CA ILE A 167 -44.16 19.58 -33.47
C ILE A 167 -42.70 20.03 -33.39
N VAL A 168 -42.40 21.06 -32.60
CA VAL A 168 -41.08 21.68 -32.50
C VAL A 168 -40.51 21.53 -31.10
N GLU A 169 -41.36 21.58 -30.08
CA GLU A 169 -40.97 21.45 -28.67
C GLU A 169 -41.77 20.34 -27.97
N PRO A 170 -41.32 19.84 -26.80
CA PRO A 170 -41.98 18.73 -26.11
C PRO A 170 -43.47 18.96 -25.82
N GLU A 171 -43.90 20.19 -25.58
CA GLU A 171 -45.31 20.52 -25.28
C GLU A 171 -46.24 20.20 -26.47
N ASP A 172 -45.72 20.27 -27.70
CA ASP A 172 -46.46 19.91 -28.92
C ASP A 172 -46.79 18.41 -29.05
N LEU A 173 -46.21 17.58 -28.18
CA LEU A 173 -46.45 16.13 -28.15
C LEU A 173 -47.83 15.78 -27.61
N ARG A 174 -48.52 16.71 -26.92
CA ARG A 174 -49.87 16.47 -26.40
C ARG A 174 -50.86 16.10 -27.52
N GLY A 175 -51.57 15.00 -27.31
CA GLY A 175 -52.55 14.43 -28.24
C GLY A 175 -51.93 13.73 -29.45
N ARG A 176 -50.60 13.62 -29.54
CA ARG A 176 -49.92 13.03 -30.70
C ARG A 176 -49.71 11.53 -30.55
N ARG A 177 -49.66 10.86 -31.70
CA ARG A 177 -49.28 9.46 -31.82
C ARG A 177 -47.77 9.35 -31.91
N ILE A 178 -47.17 8.60 -30.99
CA ILE A 178 -45.72 8.45 -30.88
C ILE A 178 -45.39 6.97 -30.98
N THR A 179 -44.54 6.59 -31.94
CA THR A 179 -43.94 5.25 -31.96
C THR A 179 -42.57 5.32 -31.30
N VAL A 180 -42.34 4.52 -30.27
CA VAL A 180 -41.04 4.38 -29.61
C VAL A 180 -40.80 2.91 -29.27
N ASP A 181 -39.54 2.48 -29.31
CA ASP A 181 -39.15 1.16 -28.80
C ASP A 181 -39.50 1.06 -27.31
N LYS A 182 -40.39 0.12 -26.97
CA LYS A 182 -40.92 -0.05 -25.60
C LYS A 182 -39.85 -0.41 -24.58
N GLU A 183 -38.76 -1.04 -25.00
CA GLU A 183 -37.68 -1.44 -24.11
C GLU A 183 -36.60 -0.37 -24.04
N ASN A 184 -36.14 0.12 -25.18
CA ASN A 184 -34.93 0.94 -25.26
C ASN A 184 -35.18 2.44 -25.49
N GLY A 185 -36.42 2.91 -25.64
CA GLY A 185 -36.70 4.35 -25.87
C GLY A 185 -37.84 4.91 -25.02
N LEU A 186 -38.73 4.07 -24.52
CA LEU A 186 -39.88 4.52 -23.72
C LEU A 186 -39.44 5.26 -22.44
N THR A 187 -38.38 4.83 -21.78
CA THR A 187 -37.85 5.51 -20.58
C THR A 187 -37.35 6.91 -20.92
N HIS A 188 -36.69 7.09 -22.07
CA HIS A 188 -36.27 8.42 -22.52
C HIS A 188 -37.47 9.35 -22.75
N LEU A 189 -38.51 8.85 -23.43
CA LEU A 189 -39.74 9.60 -23.67
C LEU A 189 -40.45 9.97 -22.36
N GLN A 190 -40.57 9.01 -21.42
CA GLN A 190 -41.19 9.25 -20.12
C GLN A 190 -40.49 10.35 -19.32
N VAL A 191 -39.15 10.33 -19.28
CA VAL A 191 -38.36 11.37 -18.60
C VAL A 191 -38.56 12.73 -19.27
N LEU A 192 -38.53 12.79 -20.61
CA LEU A 192 -38.74 14.03 -21.35
C LEU A 192 -40.12 14.63 -21.07
N LEU A 193 -41.18 13.83 -21.21
CA LEU A 193 -42.54 14.28 -20.95
C LEU A 193 -42.69 14.79 -19.51
N GLN A 194 -42.12 14.07 -18.55
CA GLN A 194 -42.28 14.41 -17.15
C GLN A 194 -41.47 15.62 -16.70
N GLN A 195 -40.29 15.86 -17.26
CA GLN A 195 -39.56 17.12 -17.02
C GLN A 195 -40.31 18.35 -17.54
N GLN A 196 -41.22 18.15 -18.49
CA GLN A 196 -42.04 19.20 -19.11
C GLN A 196 -43.47 19.20 -18.56
N ASP A 197 -43.75 18.50 -17.45
CA ASP A 197 -45.07 18.39 -16.82
C ASP A 197 -46.17 17.87 -17.78
N ILE A 198 -45.80 16.99 -18.70
CA ILE A 198 -46.70 16.29 -19.62
C ILE A 198 -46.91 14.86 -19.08
N PRO A 199 -48.14 14.48 -18.67
CA PRO A 199 -48.39 13.11 -18.25
C PRO A 199 -48.30 12.16 -19.45
N LEU A 200 -47.84 10.92 -19.24
CA LEU A 200 -47.77 9.92 -20.31
C LEU A 200 -49.14 9.66 -20.97
N SER A 201 -50.25 9.86 -20.24
CA SER A 201 -51.62 9.77 -20.77
C SER A 201 -51.98 10.89 -21.74
N ALA A 202 -51.20 11.97 -21.82
CA ALA A 202 -51.40 13.04 -22.79
C ALA A 202 -50.90 12.67 -24.20
N VAL A 203 -50.19 11.54 -24.37
CA VAL A 203 -49.72 11.06 -25.68
C VAL A 203 -50.26 9.67 -25.97
N THR A 204 -50.35 9.29 -27.24
CA THR A 204 -50.78 7.95 -27.66
C THR A 204 -49.57 7.14 -28.12
N ILE A 205 -49.14 6.15 -27.33
CA ILE A 205 -48.04 5.26 -27.73
C ILE A 205 -48.56 4.24 -28.74
N VAL A 206 -48.03 4.30 -29.97
CA VAL A 206 -48.35 3.37 -31.05
C VAL A 206 -47.36 2.20 -31.02
N ASP A 207 -47.86 0.98 -31.20
CA ASP A 207 -47.01 -0.20 -31.32
C ASP A 207 -46.33 -0.22 -32.71
N GLY A 208 -45.00 -0.19 -32.74
CA GLY A 208 -44.22 -0.15 -33.98
C GLY A 208 -42.71 -0.25 -33.70
N ASP A 209 -41.92 -0.27 -34.76
CA ASP A 209 -40.45 -0.39 -34.68
C ASP A 209 -39.77 1.01 -34.78
N ALA A 210 -40.57 2.08 -34.63
CA ALA A 210 -40.14 3.47 -34.76
C ALA A 210 -39.38 3.75 -36.07
N ARG A 211 -39.90 3.21 -37.19
CA ARG A 211 -39.29 3.37 -38.52
C ARG A 211 -39.78 4.62 -39.22
N MET A 212 -38.93 5.20 -40.09
CA MET A 212 -39.28 6.36 -40.90
C MET A 212 -40.56 6.12 -41.73
N GLU A 213 -40.79 4.92 -42.26
CA GLU A 213 -41.99 4.62 -43.05
C GLU A 213 -43.29 4.86 -42.27
N GLU A 214 -43.28 4.73 -40.95
CA GLU A 214 -44.45 4.99 -40.10
C GLU A 214 -44.79 6.50 -40.04
N LEU A 215 -43.77 7.38 -40.10
CA LEU A 215 -43.99 8.82 -40.26
C LEU A 215 -44.56 9.13 -41.64
N LEU A 216 -43.96 8.55 -42.69
CA LEU A 216 -44.30 8.85 -44.09
C LEU A 216 -45.70 8.37 -44.47
N THR A 217 -46.15 7.27 -43.88
CA THR A 217 -47.51 6.72 -44.08
C THR A 217 -48.56 7.34 -43.16
N GLY A 218 -48.14 8.18 -42.20
CA GLY A 218 -49.04 8.83 -41.25
C GLY A 218 -49.63 7.88 -40.21
N THR A 219 -49.04 6.71 -39.99
CA THR A 219 -49.45 5.79 -38.91
C THR A 219 -49.09 6.34 -37.53
N THR A 220 -48.04 7.17 -37.46
CA THR A 220 -47.60 7.87 -36.26
C THR A 220 -47.22 9.32 -36.59
N ASP A 221 -47.29 10.21 -35.62
CA ASP A 221 -46.95 11.62 -35.80
C ASP A 221 -45.48 11.90 -35.45
N VAL A 222 -44.90 11.07 -34.58
CA VAL A 222 -43.53 11.17 -34.05
C VAL A 222 -42.92 9.77 -33.92
N ILE A 223 -41.64 9.62 -34.24
CA ILE A 223 -40.85 8.41 -33.94
C ILE A 223 -39.69 8.72 -33.00
N GLY A 224 -39.43 7.83 -32.04
CA GLY A 224 -38.25 7.89 -31.18
C GLY A 224 -37.11 7.01 -31.70
N VAL A 225 -35.99 7.63 -32.07
CA VAL A 225 -34.86 6.96 -32.75
C VAL A 225 -33.57 7.10 -31.94
N HIS A 226 -32.64 6.16 -32.14
CA HIS A 226 -31.33 6.12 -31.49
C HIS A 226 -30.18 6.33 -32.49
N SER A 227 -30.47 7.01 -33.59
CA SER A 227 -29.53 7.29 -34.68
C SER A 227 -29.88 8.61 -35.35
N THR A 228 -28.89 9.20 -36.02
CA THR A 228 -29.05 10.38 -36.89
C THR A 228 -29.29 10.00 -38.35
N TRP A 229 -29.37 8.70 -38.65
CA TRP A 229 -29.65 8.19 -39.98
C TRP A 229 -31.02 8.63 -40.49
N GLU A 230 -32.05 8.56 -39.65
CA GLU A 230 -33.41 8.93 -40.04
C GLU A 230 -33.47 10.38 -40.51
N SER A 231 -32.80 11.27 -39.78
CA SER A 231 -32.57 12.68 -40.13
C SER A 231 -31.86 12.84 -41.47
N ALA A 232 -30.67 12.25 -41.62
CA ALA A 232 -29.88 12.33 -42.85
C ALA A 232 -30.63 11.76 -44.07
N SER A 233 -31.43 10.71 -43.86
CA SER A 233 -32.23 10.10 -44.91
C SER A 233 -33.45 10.94 -45.30
N LEU A 234 -34.06 11.68 -44.35
CA LEU A 234 -35.10 12.67 -44.65
C LEU A 234 -34.52 13.87 -45.42
N ASP A 235 -33.33 14.36 -45.03
CA ASP A 235 -32.59 15.40 -45.74
C ASP A 235 -32.28 14.99 -47.18
N ALA A 236 -31.77 13.77 -47.38
CA ALA A 236 -31.48 13.21 -48.71
C ALA A 236 -32.73 13.07 -49.59
N ARG A 237 -33.92 12.93 -48.99
CA ARG A 237 -35.21 12.91 -49.70
C ARG A 237 -35.85 14.30 -49.81
N HIS A 238 -35.18 15.35 -49.32
CA HIS A 238 -35.69 16.72 -49.24
C HIS A 238 -37.04 16.84 -48.48
N ILE A 239 -37.24 15.98 -47.49
CA ILE A 239 -38.44 15.98 -46.65
C ILE A 239 -38.15 16.82 -45.41
N ALA A 240 -38.87 17.93 -45.25
CA ALA A 240 -38.71 18.79 -44.08
C ALA A 240 -39.25 18.10 -42.81
N TYR A 241 -38.45 18.11 -41.75
CA TYR A 241 -38.76 17.48 -40.48
C TYR A 241 -38.36 18.39 -39.30
N ASN A 242 -38.83 18.06 -38.11
CA ASN A 242 -38.38 18.66 -36.85
C ASN A 242 -37.79 17.57 -35.95
N GLU A 243 -36.80 17.94 -35.15
CA GLU A 243 -36.09 17.07 -34.20
C GLU A 243 -36.16 17.65 -32.79
N ILE A 244 -36.41 16.79 -31.81
CA ILE A 244 -36.26 17.10 -30.38
C ILE A 244 -35.19 16.16 -29.83
N ASN A 245 -34.02 16.70 -29.51
CA ASN A 245 -32.93 15.96 -28.89
C ASN A 245 -33.08 16.02 -27.37
N THR A 246 -33.06 14.87 -26.69
CA THR A 246 -33.26 14.86 -25.23
C THR A 246 -32.10 15.52 -24.48
N GLN A 247 -30.90 15.57 -25.07
CA GLN A 247 -29.75 16.25 -24.47
C GLN A 247 -29.96 17.76 -24.34
N ASP A 248 -30.76 18.37 -25.21
CA ASP A 248 -31.08 19.81 -25.15
C ASP A 248 -31.95 20.15 -23.92
N TYR A 249 -32.51 19.13 -23.26
CA TYR A 249 -33.36 19.23 -22.07
C TYR A 249 -32.68 18.62 -20.83
N ASP A 250 -31.35 18.56 -20.80
CA ASP A 250 -30.55 17.98 -19.70
C ASP A 250 -30.80 16.48 -19.44
N ILE A 251 -31.32 15.75 -20.44
CA ILE A 251 -31.53 14.29 -20.37
C ILE A 251 -30.36 13.59 -21.06
N ASP A 252 -29.31 13.36 -20.27
CA ASP A 252 -28.08 12.74 -20.73
C ASP A 252 -27.84 11.36 -20.08
N PHE A 253 -28.30 10.32 -20.76
CA PHE A 253 -28.19 8.93 -20.31
C PHE A 253 -27.09 8.14 -21.03
N TYR A 254 -26.72 6.99 -20.45
CA TYR A 254 -25.85 6.01 -21.10
C TYR A 254 -26.60 5.27 -22.21
N GLY A 255 -26.00 5.14 -23.40
CA GLY A 255 -26.68 4.58 -24.58
C GLY A 255 -26.52 3.08 -24.79
N ASN A 256 -25.41 2.48 -24.33
CA ASN A 256 -25.11 1.04 -24.50
C ASN A 256 -24.52 0.46 -23.21
N THR A 257 -25.40 0.12 -22.28
CA THR A 257 -25.03 -0.55 -21.03
C THR A 257 -24.98 -2.05 -21.26
N LEU A 258 -23.79 -2.62 -21.11
CA LEU A 258 -23.58 -4.07 -20.99
C LEU A 258 -23.94 -4.50 -19.57
N PHE A 259 -24.80 -5.51 -19.45
CA PHE A 259 -25.28 -5.99 -18.17
C PHE A 259 -25.44 -7.52 -18.16
N THR A 260 -25.62 -8.07 -16.96
CA THR A 260 -25.86 -9.49 -16.71
C THR A 260 -26.81 -9.68 -15.52
N HIS A 261 -27.22 -10.93 -15.29
CA HIS A 261 -28.00 -11.32 -14.12
C HIS A 261 -27.10 -11.38 -12.87
N ALA A 262 -27.59 -10.99 -11.70
CA ALA A 262 -26.81 -10.97 -10.46
C ALA A 262 -26.26 -12.36 -10.07
N ASP A 263 -27.02 -13.42 -10.34
CA ASP A 263 -26.57 -14.80 -10.18
C ASP A 263 -25.39 -15.17 -11.07
N GLU A 264 -25.34 -14.64 -12.30
CA GLU A 264 -24.24 -14.90 -13.24
C GLU A 264 -22.96 -14.26 -12.71
N ALA A 265 -23.04 -13.00 -12.28
CA ALA A 265 -21.91 -12.29 -11.68
C ALA A 265 -21.39 -12.93 -10.38
N ARG A 266 -22.27 -13.61 -9.63
CA ARG A 266 -21.89 -14.32 -8.40
C ARG A 266 -21.34 -15.72 -8.64
N SER A 267 -21.95 -16.46 -9.57
CA SER A 267 -21.63 -17.88 -9.83
C SER A 267 -20.43 -18.05 -10.75
N HIS A 268 -20.26 -17.15 -11.72
CA HIS A 268 -19.23 -17.24 -12.76
C HIS A 268 -18.43 -15.93 -12.92
N PRO A 269 -17.81 -15.40 -11.84
CA PRO A 269 -17.11 -14.12 -11.91
C PRO A 269 -15.90 -14.13 -12.85
N GLU A 270 -15.21 -15.26 -13.01
CA GLU A 270 -14.05 -15.39 -13.91
C GLU A 270 -14.48 -15.34 -15.38
N ARG A 271 -15.60 -16.00 -15.72
CA ARG A 271 -16.22 -15.93 -17.05
C ARG A 271 -16.66 -14.51 -17.40
N LEU A 272 -17.27 -13.83 -16.44
CA LEU A 272 -17.68 -12.43 -16.59
C LEU A 272 -16.48 -11.52 -16.83
N GLU A 273 -15.43 -11.65 -16.03
CA GLU A 273 -14.20 -10.85 -16.18
C GLU A 273 -13.53 -11.11 -17.53
N ALA A 274 -13.45 -12.37 -17.97
CA ALA A 274 -12.96 -12.78 -19.28
C ALA A 274 -13.76 -12.17 -20.42
N PHE A 275 -15.09 -12.30 -20.38
CA PHE A 275 -16.00 -11.74 -21.37
C PHE A 275 -15.90 -10.21 -21.45
N LEU A 276 -15.83 -9.54 -20.30
CA LEU A 276 -15.71 -8.09 -20.22
C LEU A 276 -14.37 -7.59 -20.78
N ARG A 277 -13.24 -8.26 -20.46
CA ARG A 277 -11.91 -7.91 -21.01
C ARG A 277 -11.88 -8.04 -22.53
N ALA A 278 -12.35 -9.18 -23.07
CA ALA A 278 -12.40 -9.41 -24.51
C ALA A 278 -13.30 -8.38 -25.23
N SER A 279 -14.49 -8.09 -24.66
CA SER A 279 -15.42 -7.10 -25.22
C SER A 279 -14.83 -5.69 -25.26
N LYS A 280 -14.14 -5.27 -24.19
CA LYS A 280 -13.45 -3.96 -24.15
C LYS A 280 -12.36 -3.88 -25.22
N LYS A 281 -11.56 -4.93 -25.37
CA LYS A 281 -10.52 -5.03 -26.40
C LYS A 281 -11.10 -4.92 -27.81
N GLY A 282 -12.24 -5.56 -28.06
CA GLY A 282 -12.96 -5.43 -29.34
C GLY A 282 -13.47 -4.03 -29.61
N TRP A 283 -14.01 -3.35 -28.59
CA TRP A 283 -14.45 -1.95 -28.72
C TRP A 283 -13.30 -0.98 -28.96
N MET A 284 -12.15 -1.16 -28.30
CA MET A 284 -10.95 -0.36 -28.55
C MET A 284 -10.53 -0.47 -30.02
N TYR A 285 -10.41 -1.70 -30.52
CA TYR A 285 -10.03 -1.94 -31.91
C TYR A 285 -11.06 -1.37 -32.88
N ALA A 286 -12.36 -1.54 -32.62
CA ALA A 286 -13.42 -1.06 -33.51
C ALA A 286 -13.44 0.47 -33.66
N MET A 287 -13.01 1.22 -32.63
CA MET A 287 -12.91 2.68 -32.71
C MET A 287 -11.66 3.14 -33.47
N GLU A 288 -10.54 2.41 -33.33
CA GLU A 288 -9.29 2.69 -34.06
C GLU A 288 -9.38 2.29 -35.54
N HIS A 289 -10.15 1.24 -35.85
CA HIS A 289 -10.26 0.63 -37.17
C HIS A 289 -11.72 0.45 -37.61
N PRO A 290 -12.45 1.56 -37.88
CA PRO A 290 -13.88 1.51 -38.20
C PRO A 290 -14.18 0.71 -39.47
N ASP A 291 -13.33 0.76 -40.49
CA ASP A 291 -13.49 0.00 -41.74
C ASP A 291 -13.52 -1.52 -41.52
N ASP A 292 -12.62 -2.02 -40.66
CA ASP A 292 -12.57 -3.44 -40.33
C ASP A 292 -13.79 -3.85 -39.50
N ALA A 293 -14.19 -3.01 -38.54
CA ALA A 293 -15.39 -3.24 -37.75
C ALA A 293 -16.67 -3.29 -38.61
N VAL A 294 -16.81 -2.38 -39.58
CA VAL A 294 -17.91 -2.39 -40.56
C VAL A 294 -17.90 -3.69 -41.36
N ARG A 295 -16.72 -4.11 -41.84
CA ARG A 295 -16.56 -5.38 -42.56
C ARG A 295 -16.99 -6.57 -41.72
N PHE A 296 -16.59 -6.63 -40.45
CA PHE A 296 -16.96 -7.71 -39.53
C PHE A 296 -18.47 -7.77 -39.26
N ILE A 297 -19.13 -6.62 -39.11
CA ILE A 297 -20.59 -6.56 -38.98
C ILE A 297 -21.27 -7.13 -40.23
N LEU A 298 -20.84 -6.73 -41.42
CA LEU A 298 -21.42 -7.21 -42.69
C LEU A 298 -21.19 -8.73 -42.87
N GLN A 299 -20.02 -9.23 -42.51
CA GLN A 299 -19.67 -10.65 -42.59
C GLN A 299 -20.41 -11.53 -41.57
N SER A 300 -20.93 -10.94 -40.49
CA SER A 300 -21.66 -11.68 -39.45
C SER A 300 -22.97 -12.33 -39.94
N GLY A 301 -23.48 -11.91 -41.11
CA GLY A 301 -24.78 -12.34 -41.63
C GLY A 301 -25.98 -11.71 -40.92
N HIS A 302 -25.76 -10.95 -39.85
CA HIS A 302 -26.83 -10.34 -39.04
C HIS A 302 -27.18 -8.90 -39.49
N ALA A 303 -26.38 -8.27 -40.35
CA ALA A 303 -26.56 -6.89 -40.83
C ALA A 303 -27.83 -6.68 -41.70
N GLY A 304 -28.44 -7.74 -42.23
CA GLY A 304 -29.63 -7.65 -43.07
C GLY A 304 -29.39 -6.81 -44.33
N SER A 305 -30.22 -5.79 -44.56
CA SER A 305 -30.14 -4.89 -45.73
C SER A 305 -29.32 -3.61 -45.47
N VAL A 306 -28.51 -3.56 -44.41
CA VAL A 306 -27.71 -2.38 -44.06
C VAL A 306 -26.49 -2.30 -44.98
N THR A 307 -26.25 -1.13 -45.58
CA THR A 307 -25.12 -0.89 -46.49
C THR A 307 -23.84 -0.54 -45.73
N GLN A 308 -22.69 -0.79 -46.36
CA GLN A 308 -21.38 -0.38 -45.83
C GLN A 308 -21.31 1.14 -45.57
N GLU A 309 -21.77 1.93 -46.53
CA GLU A 309 -21.83 3.40 -46.41
C GLU A 309 -22.62 3.85 -45.18
N ARG A 310 -23.74 3.16 -44.87
CA ARG A 310 -24.56 3.47 -43.70
C ARG A 310 -23.85 3.14 -42.39
N LEU A 311 -23.12 2.03 -42.32
CA LEU A 311 -22.33 1.67 -41.14
C LEU A 311 -21.14 2.61 -40.93
N MET A 312 -20.52 3.08 -42.02
CA MET A 312 -19.43 4.06 -41.94
C MET A 312 -19.90 5.42 -41.44
N GLN A 313 -21.02 5.92 -41.94
CA GLN A 313 -21.61 7.16 -41.43
C GLN A 313 -21.90 7.06 -39.93
N GLN A 314 -22.47 5.94 -39.47
CA GLN A 314 -22.70 5.68 -38.05
C GLN A 314 -21.40 5.63 -37.25
N ALA A 315 -20.32 5.07 -37.80
CA ALA A 315 -19.02 5.02 -37.13
C ALA A 315 -18.50 6.42 -36.80
N ASP A 316 -18.60 7.35 -37.73
CA ASP A 316 -18.16 8.74 -37.52
C ASP A 316 -19.03 9.48 -36.51
N GLU A 317 -20.36 9.31 -36.58
CA GLU A 317 -21.30 9.90 -35.63
C GLU A 317 -21.05 9.42 -34.19
N MET A 318 -20.65 8.16 -34.04
CA MET A 318 -20.50 7.52 -32.74
C MET A 318 -19.18 7.87 -32.02
N LYS A 319 -18.15 8.37 -32.72
CA LYS A 319 -16.90 8.81 -32.11
C LYS A 319 -17.14 9.81 -30.97
N GLY A 320 -18.04 10.77 -31.20
CA GLY A 320 -18.43 11.78 -30.19
C GLY A 320 -19.22 11.23 -29.00
N GLN A 321 -19.81 10.04 -29.10
CA GLN A 321 -20.65 9.43 -28.05
C GLN A 321 -19.87 8.43 -27.18
N VAL A 322 -18.83 7.81 -27.74
CA VAL A 322 -17.94 6.89 -27.01
C VAL A 322 -16.95 7.66 -26.13
N LEU A 323 -16.46 8.81 -26.62
CA LEU A 323 -15.43 9.64 -25.95
C LEU A 323 -14.15 8.84 -25.59
N ALA A 324 -13.72 7.93 -26.48
CA ALA A 324 -12.59 7.03 -26.23
C ALA A 324 -11.26 7.76 -25.90
N ASP A 325 -11.07 8.98 -26.41
CA ASP A 325 -9.89 9.81 -26.13
C ASP A 325 -9.90 10.43 -24.71
N LEU A 326 -11.06 10.47 -24.05
CA LEU A 326 -11.28 11.16 -22.77
C LEU A 326 -11.61 10.20 -21.62
N VAL A 327 -12.21 9.05 -21.92
CA VAL A 327 -12.74 8.11 -20.94
C VAL A 327 -12.43 6.68 -21.37
N ASP A 328 -11.92 5.87 -20.44
CA ASP A 328 -11.66 4.45 -20.67
C ASP A 328 -12.92 3.74 -21.20
N ILE A 329 -12.74 2.94 -22.25
CA ILE A 329 -13.85 2.19 -22.86
C ILE A 329 -14.52 1.28 -21.84
N GLY A 330 -15.84 1.42 -21.71
CA GLY A 330 -16.65 0.68 -20.76
C GLY A 330 -16.71 1.29 -19.35
N HIS A 331 -16.10 2.46 -19.12
CA HIS A 331 -16.19 3.15 -17.83
C HIS A 331 -17.61 3.67 -17.57
N MET A 332 -18.04 3.57 -16.30
CA MET A 332 -19.31 4.11 -15.83
C MET A 332 -19.08 4.93 -14.56
N ASN A 333 -19.53 6.18 -14.58
CA ASN A 333 -19.43 7.07 -13.44
C ASN A 333 -20.57 6.82 -12.43
N THR A 334 -20.21 6.37 -11.23
CA THR A 334 -21.16 6.06 -10.14
C THR A 334 -22.00 7.26 -9.71
N LYS A 335 -21.41 8.46 -9.62
CA LYS A 335 -22.13 9.69 -9.25
C LYS A 335 -23.12 10.11 -10.34
N ARG A 336 -22.77 9.92 -11.62
CA ARG A 336 -23.69 10.16 -12.73
C ARG A 336 -24.86 9.20 -12.71
N LEU A 337 -24.61 7.90 -12.51
CA LEU A 337 -25.68 6.90 -12.36
C LEU A 337 -26.59 7.19 -11.18
N GLN A 338 -26.04 7.63 -10.04
CA GLN A 338 -26.85 8.04 -8.89
C GLN A 338 -27.76 9.23 -9.23
N ARG A 339 -27.27 10.23 -9.98
CA ARG A 339 -28.10 11.35 -10.45
C ARG A 339 -29.23 10.89 -11.36
N ILE A 340 -28.94 9.98 -12.30
CA ILE A 340 -29.96 9.41 -13.19
C ILE A 340 -30.99 8.62 -12.39
N ALA A 341 -30.56 7.76 -11.46
CA ALA A 341 -31.47 7.00 -10.60
C ALA A 341 -32.38 7.90 -9.76
N ASN A 342 -31.83 8.96 -9.17
CA ASN A 342 -32.62 9.95 -8.43
C ASN A 342 -33.65 10.64 -9.33
N THR A 343 -33.29 10.93 -10.58
CA THR A 343 -34.21 11.51 -11.58
C THR A 343 -35.37 10.56 -11.84
N LEU A 344 -35.09 9.28 -12.11
CA LEU A 344 -36.11 8.26 -12.35
C LEU A 344 -37.03 8.04 -11.13
N THR A 345 -36.48 8.12 -9.91
CA THR A 345 -37.26 8.01 -8.67
C THR A 345 -38.12 9.22 -8.39
N ASN A 346 -37.56 10.43 -8.51
CA ASN A 346 -38.32 11.66 -8.28
C ASN A 346 -39.50 11.79 -9.26
N MET A 347 -39.32 11.26 -10.46
CA MET A 347 -40.33 11.17 -11.50
C MET A 347 -41.29 9.98 -11.33
N ASN A 348 -41.16 9.17 -10.28
CA ASN A 348 -42.03 8.01 -10.06
C ASN A 348 -42.04 7.01 -11.24
N ILE A 349 -40.98 7.02 -12.07
CA ILE A 349 -40.76 6.07 -13.17
C ILE A 349 -40.24 4.74 -12.61
N ALA A 350 -39.42 4.79 -11.56
CA ALA A 350 -38.99 3.62 -10.81
C ALA A 350 -38.82 3.93 -9.31
N PRO A 351 -39.32 3.08 -8.39
CA PRO A 351 -39.18 3.32 -6.96
C PRO A 351 -37.70 3.21 -6.53
N ALA A 352 -37.24 4.05 -5.58
CA ALA A 352 -35.89 3.94 -5.01
C ALA A 352 -35.76 2.75 -4.04
N ALA A 353 -35.94 1.53 -4.55
CA ALA A 353 -35.91 0.34 -3.73
C ALA A 353 -34.49 -0.18 -3.45
N ARG A 354 -33.48 0.22 -4.25
CA ARG A 354 -32.14 -0.38 -4.20
C ARG A 354 -30.98 0.63 -4.39
N PRO A 355 -29.85 0.45 -3.67
CA PRO A 355 -28.66 1.31 -3.84
C PRO A 355 -27.99 1.13 -5.21
N VAL A 356 -27.74 2.23 -5.93
CA VAL A 356 -27.11 2.22 -7.26
C VAL A 356 -25.70 1.61 -7.23
N GLN A 357 -25.01 1.63 -6.10
CA GLN A 357 -23.69 1.00 -5.96
C GLN A 357 -23.76 -0.53 -6.19
N GLN A 358 -24.87 -1.17 -5.84
CA GLN A 358 -25.07 -2.61 -6.05
C GLN A 358 -25.49 -2.95 -7.49
N PHE A 359 -25.85 -1.94 -8.28
CA PHE A 359 -26.11 -2.11 -9.71
C PHE A 359 -24.80 -2.27 -10.50
N LEU A 360 -23.68 -1.74 -10.03
CA LEU A 360 -22.41 -1.78 -10.72
C LEU A 360 -21.58 -3.01 -10.30
N TYR A 361 -20.98 -3.66 -11.29
CA TYR A 361 -20.00 -4.71 -11.04
C TYR A 361 -18.68 -4.12 -10.52
N ASP A 362 -18.24 -4.54 -9.33
CA ASP A 362 -16.96 -4.14 -8.74
C ASP A 362 -15.96 -5.33 -8.70
N PRO A 363 -14.95 -5.34 -9.59
CA PRO A 363 -13.95 -6.40 -9.64
C PRO A 363 -13.03 -6.44 -8.40
N VAL A 364 -12.83 -5.32 -7.69
CA VAL A 364 -11.92 -5.25 -6.53
C VAL A 364 -12.55 -5.87 -5.30
N SER A 365 -13.85 -5.68 -5.08
CA SER A 365 -14.60 -6.32 -3.99
C SER A 365 -14.62 -7.85 -4.14
N SER A 366 -14.73 -8.34 -5.39
CA SER A 366 -14.75 -9.77 -5.69
C SER A 366 -13.39 -10.42 -5.38
N GLN A 367 -12.27 -9.71 -5.60
CA GLN A 367 -10.92 -10.20 -5.33
C GLN A 367 -10.54 -10.15 -3.83
N LYS A 368 -10.93 -9.09 -3.11
CA LYS A 368 -10.68 -8.96 -1.65
C LYS A 368 -11.39 -10.04 -0.83
N SER A 369 -12.64 -10.35 -1.16
CA SER A 369 -13.41 -11.40 -0.45
C SER A 369 -12.76 -12.79 -0.61
N ARG A 370 -12.15 -13.07 -1.77
CA ARG A 370 -11.39 -14.31 -2.03
C ARG A 370 -10.13 -14.40 -1.16
N LEU A 371 -9.36 -13.32 -1.04
CA LEU A 371 -8.15 -13.27 -0.21
C LEU A 371 -8.49 -13.44 1.27
N MET A 372 -9.53 -12.76 1.76
CA MET A 372 -9.99 -12.87 3.14
C MET A 372 -10.45 -14.28 3.51
N ARG A 373 -11.14 -14.99 2.60
CA ARG A 373 -11.57 -16.38 2.82
C ARG A 373 -10.38 -17.34 2.93
N LYS A 374 -9.32 -17.14 2.13
CA LYS A 374 -8.07 -17.92 2.25
C LYS A 374 -7.35 -17.65 3.58
N ILE A 375 -7.29 -16.38 4.00
CA ILE A 375 -6.71 -15.99 5.30
C ILE A 375 -7.48 -16.62 6.47
N LEU A 376 -8.82 -16.58 6.42
CA LEU A 376 -9.67 -17.15 7.48
C LEU A 376 -9.41 -18.65 7.68
N ILE A 377 -9.34 -19.43 6.58
CA ILE A 377 -9.04 -20.86 6.64
C ILE A 377 -7.67 -21.11 7.28
N ALA A 378 -6.66 -20.31 6.92
CA ALA A 378 -5.32 -20.42 7.50
C ALA A 378 -5.33 -20.12 9.01
N THR A 379 -6.05 -19.08 9.44
CA THR A 379 -6.14 -18.70 10.87
C THR A 379 -6.81 -19.78 11.74
N ILE A 380 -7.86 -20.43 11.23
CA ILE A 380 -8.56 -21.52 11.95
C ILE A 380 -7.61 -22.70 12.15
N ALA A 381 -6.83 -23.05 11.14
CA ALA A 381 -5.85 -24.14 11.23
C ALA A 381 -4.75 -23.84 12.28
N THR A 382 -4.27 -22.59 12.36
CA THR A 382 -3.28 -22.17 13.37
C THR A 382 -3.85 -22.21 14.79
N ALA A 383 -5.09 -21.74 14.97
CA ALA A 383 -5.75 -21.75 16.28
C ALA A 383 -5.93 -23.18 16.83
N LEU A 384 -6.30 -24.14 15.97
CA LEU A 384 -6.44 -25.54 16.35
C LEU A 384 -5.12 -26.14 16.85
N PHE A 385 -4.00 -25.77 16.22
CA PHE A 385 -2.66 -26.22 16.61
C PHE A 385 -2.24 -25.67 17.99
N VAL A 386 -2.53 -24.40 18.28
CA VAL A 386 -2.24 -23.78 19.58
C VAL A 386 -3.06 -24.42 20.70
N LEU A 387 -4.32 -24.76 20.44
CA LEU A 387 -5.19 -25.41 21.43
C LEU A 387 -4.63 -26.77 21.89
N ILE A 388 -4.07 -27.54 20.97
CA ILE A 388 -3.43 -28.83 21.27
C ILE A 388 -2.23 -28.66 22.20
N LEU A 389 -1.40 -27.61 21.98
CA LEU A 389 -0.25 -27.31 22.84
C LEU A 389 -0.65 -26.84 24.25
N LEU A 390 -1.73 -26.07 24.36
CA LEU A 390 -2.25 -25.62 25.65
C LEU A 390 -2.79 -26.78 26.51
N LEU A 391 -3.49 -27.73 25.88
CA LEU A 391 -3.99 -28.91 26.56
C LEU A 391 -2.84 -29.74 27.17
N TRP A 392 -1.73 -29.83 26.45
CA TRP A 392 -0.52 -30.51 26.93
C TRP A 392 0.10 -29.82 28.16
N ASN A 393 0.12 -28.48 28.20
CA ASN A 393 0.67 -27.70 29.31
C ASN A 393 -0.12 -27.89 30.62
N VAL A 394 -1.46 -27.93 30.56
CA VAL A 394 -2.33 -28.06 31.75
C VAL A 394 -2.11 -29.41 32.46
N LEU A 395 -1.88 -30.48 31.72
CA LEU A 395 -1.61 -31.80 32.29
C LEU A 395 -0.32 -31.81 33.14
N MET A 396 0.67 -31.01 32.77
CA MET A 396 1.95 -30.91 33.49
C MET A 396 1.84 -30.16 34.82
N GLN A 397 1.02 -29.11 34.89
CA GLN A 397 0.89 -28.28 36.10
C GLN A 397 0.22 -29.01 37.27
N ARG A 398 -0.68 -29.96 36.98
CA ARG A 398 -1.35 -30.77 38.02
C ARG A 398 -0.36 -31.61 38.83
N ALA A 399 0.78 -31.97 38.27
CA ALA A 399 1.81 -32.76 38.96
C ALA A 399 2.58 -31.97 40.04
N VAL A 400 2.57 -30.64 40.01
CA VAL A 400 3.42 -29.77 40.86
C VAL A 400 2.73 -29.29 42.14
N LYS A 401 1.39 -29.17 42.14
CA LYS A 401 0.62 -28.46 43.19
C LYS A 401 0.46 -29.23 44.51
N ASN A 402 0.73 -30.53 44.55
CA ASN A 402 0.47 -31.37 45.73
C ASN A 402 1.51 -31.24 46.88
N ARG A 403 2.48 -30.31 46.81
CA ARG A 403 3.67 -30.31 47.72
C ARG A 403 3.82 -29.13 48.70
N THR A 404 2.95 -28.11 48.74
CA THR A 404 3.30 -26.78 49.34
C THR A 404 2.43 -26.21 50.49
N SER A 405 1.40 -26.89 51.00
CA SER A 405 0.40 -26.25 51.90
C SER A 405 0.70 -26.19 53.43
N ALA A 406 1.88 -26.60 53.93
CA ALA A 406 2.06 -26.85 55.39
C ALA A 406 2.65 -25.70 56.24
N LEU A 407 2.94 -24.49 55.72
CA LEU A 407 3.93 -23.58 56.34
C LEU A 407 3.52 -22.12 56.69
N GLN A 408 2.26 -21.68 56.62
CA GLN A 408 1.95 -20.23 56.55
C GLN A 408 1.16 -19.53 57.69
N ASP A 409 0.84 -20.16 58.82
CA ASP A 409 -0.19 -19.63 59.75
C ASP A 409 0.29 -18.65 60.88
N GLU A 410 1.59 -18.45 61.11
CA GLU A 410 2.08 -17.82 62.37
C GLU A 410 2.28 -16.27 62.34
N ILE A 411 2.32 -15.62 61.18
CA ILE A 411 2.92 -14.27 61.04
C ILE A 411 1.97 -13.07 61.33
N GLY A 412 0.67 -13.26 61.53
CA GLY A 412 -0.31 -12.18 61.40
C GLY A 412 -0.40 -11.08 62.49
N LYS A 413 0.16 -11.22 63.69
CA LYS A 413 -0.37 -10.47 64.86
C LYS A 413 0.30 -9.13 65.26
N ARG A 414 1.26 -8.57 64.51
CA ARG A 414 2.05 -7.38 64.96
C ARG A 414 2.19 -6.21 63.96
N ILE A 415 1.12 -5.70 63.34
CA ILE A 415 0.41 -4.51 63.90
C ILE A 415 1.38 -3.42 64.43
N LEU A 416 1.51 -2.21 63.86
CA LEU A 416 0.55 -1.13 63.52
C LEU A 416 0.48 0.09 64.50
N ALA A 417 1.30 0.22 65.54
CA ALA A 417 1.13 1.32 66.53
C ALA A 417 1.90 2.66 66.28
N GLN A 418 2.79 2.79 65.29
CA GLN A 418 3.80 3.90 65.25
C GLN A 418 3.68 5.01 64.15
N GLY A 419 2.59 5.13 63.38
CA GLY A 419 2.63 5.89 62.10
C GLY A 419 2.21 7.39 61.98
N ARG A 420 1.58 8.07 62.97
CA ARG A 420 0.67 9.22 62.66
C ARG A 420 1.17 10.69 62.75
N LEU A 421 2.37 11.04 63.22
CA LEU A 421 2.79 12.47 63.39
C LEU A 421 3.72 13.03 62.26
N SER A 422 4.28 12.18 61.39
CA SER A 422 5.18 12.60 60.29
C SER A 422 4.44 13.02 58.99
N GLU A 423 3.12 13.02 58.96
CA GLU A 423 2.32 13.12 57.73
C GLU A 423 2.07 14.56 57.22
N SER A 424 2.20 15.64 58.02
CA SER A 424 1.67 16.97 57.62
C SER A 424 2.61 17.91 56.82
N ILE A 425 3.93 17.72 56.80
CA ILE A 425 4.89 18.55 56.01
C ILE A 425 5.13 17.94 54.60
N ARG A 426 4.81 16.66 54.46
CA ARG A 426 5.08 15.86 53.26
C ARG A 426 3.88 15.75 52.34
N THR A 427 2.84 16.57 52.52
CA THR A 427 1.58 16.46 51.80
C THR A 427 1.31 17.69 50.93
N ASP A 428 0.72 17.47 49.75
CA ASP A 428 0.26 18.49 48.80
C ASP A 428 -1.07 19.06 49.28
N GLN A 429 -1.14 20.38 49.47
CA GLN A 429 -2.31 21.01 50.09
C GLN A 429 -3.56 20.97 49.19
N LEU A 430 -3.39 20.81 47.88
CA LEU A 430 -4.49 20.74 46.92
C LEU A 430 -5.11 19.34 46.79
N THR A 431 -4.31 18.27 46.95
CA THR A 431 -4.75 16.88 46.73
C THR A 431 -4.71 15.99 47.98
N GLY A 432 -4.01 16.40 49.03
CA GLY A 432 -3.80 15.63 50.26
C GLY A 432 -2.82 14.45 50.12
N LEU A 433 -2.28 14.20 48.92
CA LEU A 433 -1.26 13.18 48.66
C LEU A 433 0.11 13.59 49.19
N PRO A 434 1.06 12.66 49.34
CA PRO A 434 2.47 13.01 49.49
C PRO A 434 2.95 13.96 48.37
N ASN A 435 3.68 15.01 48.74
CA ASN A 435 4.28 16.00 47.83
C ASN A 435 5.71 15.58 47.40
N GLU A 436 6.32 16.36 46.52
CA GLU A 436 7.67 16.09 45.98
C GLU A 436 8.72 15.77 47.05
N ARG A 437 8.68 16.43 48.21
CA ARG A 437 9.63 16.21 49.31
C ARG A 437 9.43 14.88 50.03
N GLY A 438 8.26 14.25 49.89
CA GLY A 438 7.94 12.97 50.48
C GLY A 438 8.37 11.75 49.67
N ILE A 439 8.76 11.94 48.40
CA ILE A 439 9.07 10.85 47.45
C ILE A 439 10.47 10.23 47.69
N PRO A 440 11.57 11.01 47.84
CA PRO A 440 12.92 10.43 47.95
C PRO A 440 13.12 9.51 49.15
N ASP A 441 12.48 9.80 50.28
CA ASP A 441 12.54 8.95 51.48
C ASP A 441 11.86 7.59 51.27
N ARG A 442 10.71 7.55 50.58
CA ARG A 442 9.98 6.29 50.27
C ARG A 442 10.79 5.44 49.29
N VAL A 443 11.44 6.08 48.34
CA VAL A 443 12.32 5.42 47.36
C VAL A 443 13.58 4.88 48.05
N SER A 444 14.19 5.65 48.96
CA SER A 444 15.38 5.23 49.70
C SER A 444 15.11 3.99 50.57
N GLN A 445 13.96 3.95 51.26
CA GLN A 445 13.53 2.76 52.01
C GLN A 445 13.31 1.54 51.10
N LEU A 446 12.63 1.72 49.96
CA LEU A 446 12.38 0.65 49.00
C LEU A 446 13.67 0.09 48.36
N LEU A 447 14.65 0.94 48.11
CA LEU A 447 15.95 0.53 47.59
C LEU A 447 16.79 -0.21 48.64
N ALA A 448 16.73 0.19 49.92
CA ALA A 448 17.36 -0.55 51.00
C ALA A 448 16.78 -1.98 51.12
N ASP A 449 15.45 -2.13 51.07
CA ASP A 449 14.75 -3.43 51.09
C ASP A 449 15.11 -4.30 49.87
N CYS A 450 15.17 -3.70 48.68
CA CYS A 450 15.56 -4.40 47.44
C CYS A 450 17.00 -4.92 47.50
N ALA A 451 17.91 -4.14 48.11
CA ALA A 451 19.32 -4.49 48.24
C ALA A 451 19.54 -5.63 49.24
N GLU A 452 18.77 -5.68 50.33
CA GLU A 452 18.81 -6.79 51.29
C GLU A 452 18.15 -8.07 50.75
N THR A 453 17.12 -7.96 49.89
CA THR A 453 16.31 -9.11 49.40
C THR A 453 16.66 -9.61 48.00
N GLU A 454 17.61 -8.97 47.33
CA GLU A 454 18.00 -9.22 45.93
C GLU A 454 16.80 -9.19 44.97
N ARG A 455 15.93 -8.19 45.17
CA ARG A 455 14.73 -7.94 44.35
C ARG A 455 14.86 -6.61 43.66
N TYR A 456 14.09 -6.47 42.59
CA TYR A 456 13.90 -5.23 41.90
C TYR A 456 12.54 -4.66 42.29
N ALA A 457 12.35 -3.35 42.23
CA ALA A 457 11.08 -2.65 42.41
C ALA A 457 10.80 -1.74 41.21
N ALA A 458 9.54 -1.36 40.97
CA ALA A 458 9.15 -0.50 39.85
C ALA A 458 8.69 0.88 40.32
N LEU A 459 8.97 1.90 39.52
CA LEU A 459 8.48 3.27 39.72
C LEU A 459 7.85 3.74 38.41
N LEU A 460 6.60 4.17 38.47
CA LEU A 460 5.86 4.76 37.37
C LEU A 460 5.85 6.27 37.54
N PHE A 461 6.20 6.99 36.48
CA PHE A 461 6.13 8.44 36.38
C PHE A 461 5.08 8.81 35.33
N ILE A 462 4.12 9.64 35.69
CA ILE A 462 2.89 9.88 34.93
C ILE A 462 2.74 11.36 34.62
N ASP A 463 2.34 11.69 33.39
CA ASP A 463 2.11 13.06 32.92
C ASP A 463 0.82 13.14 32.09
N LEU A 464 -0.02 14.15 32.34
CA LEU A 464 -1.30 14.30 31.64
C LEU A 464 -1.12 15.03 30.30
N SER A 465 -1.47 14.38 29.20
CA SER A 465 -1.29 14.95 27.85
C SER A 465 -2.19 16.15 27.60
N ASN A 466 -1.65 17.18 26.93
CA ASN A 466 -2.35 18.42 26.53
C ASN A 466 -2.95 19.27 27.68
N PHE A 467 -2.57 19.04 28.94
CA PHE A 467 -3.10 19.78 30.09
C PHE A 467 -2.80 21.29 30.04
N GLN A 468 -1.63 21.70 29.54
CA GLN A 468 -1.30 23.13 29.34
C GLN A 468 -2.27 23.81 28.35
N ARG A 469 -2.69 23.10 27.30
CA ARG A 469 -3.67 23.63 26.32
C ARG A 469 -5.04 23.80 26.97
N ILE A 470 -5.42 22.91 27.88
CA ILE A 470 -6.66 23.01 28.68
C ILE A 470 -6.59 24.19 29.66
N ALA A 471 -5.46 24.40 30.34
CA ALA A 471 -5.27 25.52 31.27
C ALA A 471 -5.31 26.89 30.56
N VAL A 472 -4.75 26.98 29.35
CA VAL A 472 -4.77 28.20 28.51
C VAL A 472 -6.16 28.45 27.92
N THR A 473 -6.90 27.41 27.53
CA THR A 473 -8.21 27.55 26.87
C THR A 473 -9.36 27.77 27.87
N PHE A 474 -9.26 27.28 29.12
CA PHE A 474 -10.38 27.25 30.08
C PHE A 474 -10.07 27.85 31.47
N GLY A 475 -8.84 28.25 31.77
CA GLY A 475 -8.46 28.94 33.02
C GLY A 475 -8.18 28.03 34.22
N ARG A 476 -7.53 28.62 35.25
CA ARG A 476 -6.92 27.91 36.40
C ARG A 476 -7.91 27.13 37.26
N ASP A 477 -9.10 27.69 37.50
CA ASP A 477 -10.11 27.07 38.38
C ASP A 477 -10.71 25.78 37.82
N ILE A 478 -10.69 25.61 36.49
CA ILE A 478 -11.11 24.39 35.80
C ILE A 478 -9.96 23.38 35.78
N SER A 479 -8.72 23.81 35.53
CA SER A 479 -7.55 22.93 35.53
C SER A 479 -7.27 22.30 36.91
N ASP A 480 -7.42 23.06 38.01
CA ASP A 480 -7.21 22.53 39.37
C ASP A 480 -8.27 21.50 39.76
N SER A 481 -9.51 21.70 39.31
CA SER A 481 -10.61 20.74 39.52
C SER A 481 -10.40 19.43 38.75
N ILE A 482 -9.76 19.50 37.58
CA ILE A 482 -9.36 18.32 36.80
C ILE A 482 -8.29 17.52 37.56
N ILE A 483 -7.29 18.19 38.15
CA ILE A 483 -6.22 17.53 38.92
C ILE A 483 -6.74 16.82 40.17
N VAL A 484 -7.66 17.45 40.93
CA VAL A 484 -8.29 16.80 42.09
C VAL A 484 -9.10 15.58 41.66
N LYS A 485 -9.80 15.66 40.52
CA LYS A 485 -10.58 14.54 39.99
C LYS A 485 -9.69 13.39 39.50
N VAL A 486 -8.59 13.70 38.82
CA VAL A 486 -7.58 12.72 38.39
C VAL A 486 -6.98 12.00 39.58
N THR A 487 -6.63 12.73 40.64
CA THR A 487 -6.10 12.15 41.88
C THR A 487 -7.08 11.15 42.49
N GLN A 488 -8.36 11.50 42.61
CA GLN A 488 -9.37 10.60 43.16
C GLN A 488 -9.58 9.34 42.32
N VAL A 489 -9.41 9.42 40.99
CA VAL A 489 -9.58 8.29 40.08
C VAL A 489 -8.35 7.38 40.11
N LEU A 490 -7.14 7.95 40.08
CA LEU A 490 -5.91 7.18 40.25
C LEU A 490 -5.89 6.46 41.60
N SER A 491 -6.24 7.14 42.70
CA SER A 491 -6.33 6.54 44.04
C SER A 491 -7.32 5.37 44.14
N ARG A 492 -8.33 5.28 43.26
CA ARG A 492 -9.27 4.14 43.17
C ARG A 492 -8.73 2.97 42.35
N GLY A 493 -7.83 3.27 41.41
CA GLY A 493 -7.13 2.28 40.59
C GLY A 493 -5.88 1.70 41.27
N LEU A 494 -5.37 2.36 42.32
CA LEU A 494 -4.28 1.83 43.13
C LEU A 494 -4.71 0.56 43.87
N LYS A 495 -3.82 -0.42 43.89
CA LYS A 495 -3.98 -1.60 44.75
C LYS A 495 -3.41 -1.29 46.15
N PRO A 496 -3.87 -1.99 47.20
CA PRO A 496 -3.34 -1.79 48.55
C PRO A 496 -1.82 -1.99 48.63
N GLY A 497 -1.11 -1.02 49.22
CA GLY A 497 0.34 -1.01 49.34
C GLY A 497 1.07 -0.13 48.31
N ASP A 498 0.41 0.19 47.21
CA ASP A 498 0.96 1.11 46.21
C ASP A 498 1.04 2.52 46.76
N PHE A 499 2.08 3.25 46.37
CA PHE A 499 2.35 4.62 46.84
C PHE A 499 2.10 5.61 45.72
N LEU A 500 1.18 6.55 45.92
CA LEU A 500 0.88 7.63 44.98
C LEU A 500 1.27 8.97 45.58
N ALA A 501 1.96 9.79 44.80
CA ALA A 501 2.39 11.13 45.17
C ALA A 501 2.21 12.11 44.01
N ARG A 502 2.02 13.40 44.33
CA ARG A 502 1.99 14.48 43.34
C ARG A 502 3.31 15.23 43.36
N VAL A 503 3.94 15.33 42.18
CA VAL A 503 5.23 16.01 42.02
C VAL A 503 4.99 17.52 41.88
N GLY A 504 4.09 17.92 40.98
CA GLY A 504 3.75 19.32 40.73
C GLY A 504 3.03 19.46 39.38
N GLY A 505 2.28 20.55 39.17
CA GLY A 505 1.53 20.75 37.93
C GLY A 505 0.57 19.59 37.64
N ASP A 506 0.79 18.91 36.53
CA ASP A 506 0.04 17.76 35.99
C ASP A 506 0.77 16.41 36.11
N GLN A 507 1.79 16.31 36.97
CA GLN A 507 2.64 15.12 37.09
C GLN A 507 2.47 14.36 38.39
N PHE A 508 2.50 13.03 38.29
CA PHE A 508 2.29 12.09 39.40
C PHE A 508 3.31 10.95 39.38
N VAL A 509 3.61 10.41 40.57
CA VAL A 509 4.46 9.23 40.74
C VAL A 509 3.66 8.14 41.43
N ILE A 510 3.70 6.94 40.85
CA ILE A 510 3.15 5.74 41.47
C ILE A 510 4.25 4.69 41.60
N ILE A 511 4.48 4.23 42.82
CA ILE A 511 5.38 3.11 43.10
C ILE A 511 4.50 1.93 43.46
N PRO A 512 4.33 0.95 42.56
CA PRO A 512 3.59 -0.23 42.90
C PRO A 512 4.36 -0.98 43.97
N ALA A 513 3.67 -1.51 44.97
CA ALA A 513 4.29 -2.34 45.99
C ALA A 513 4.88 -3.64 45.41
N TYR A 514 4.57 -3.98 44.15
CA TYR A 514 5.12 -5.15 43.46
C TYR A 514 6.62 -4.98 43.21
N GLN A 515 7.40 -5.88 43.80
CA GLN A 515 8.83 -6.06 43.62
C GLN A 515 9.09 -7.48 43.10
N HIS A 516 10.12 -7.71 42.28
CA HIS A 516 10.43 -9.06 41.81
C HIS A 516 11.93 -9.33 41.67
N LYS A 517 12.39 -10.53 42.07
CA LYS A 517 13.79 -10.99 41.92
C LYS A 517 14.25 -11.03 40.47
N TYR A 518 13.28 -11.26 39.58
CA TYR A 518 13.48 -11.15 38.14
C TYR A 518 12.87 -9.84 37.65
N ARG A 519 13.75 -8.90 37.34
CA ARG A 519 13.45 -7.56 36.80
C ARG A 519 12.41 -7.60 35.67
N GLN A 520 12.46 -8.57 34.74
CA GLN A 520 11.51 -8.70 33.60
C GLN A 520 10.04 -8.83 34.03
N ARG A 521 9.77 -9.54 35.13
CA ARG A 521 8.39 -9.73 35.63
C ARG A 521 7.82 -8.50 36.31
N LEU A 522 8.70 -7.79 36.99
CA LEU A 522 8.37 -6.50 37.55
C LEU A 522 8.14 -5.49 36.42
N ALA A 523 8.91 -5.61 35.33
CA ALA A 523 8.67 -4.85 34.12
C ALA A 523 7.23 -5.07 33.65
N ASP A 524 6.86 -6.29 33.31
CA ASP A 524 5.54 -6.53 32.72
C ASP A 524 4.40 -6.20 33.70
N TYR A 525 4.57 -6.48 35.00
CA TYR A 525 3.60 -6.06 36.00
C TYR A 525 3.38 -4.56 36.00
N ALA A 526 4.47 -3.78 36.03
CA ALA A 526 4.37 -2.35 36.07
C ALA A 526 3.74 -1.80 34.77
N ARG A 527 3.91 -2.50 33.63
CA ARG A 527 3.31 -2.17 32.31
C ARG A 527 1.81 -2.28 32.39
N GLU A 528 1.33 -3.42 32.85
CA GLU A 528 -0.09 -3.68 33.02
C GLU A 528 -0.71 -2.76 34.09
N TYR A 529 0.06 -2.47 35.13
CA TYR A 529 -0.38 -1.59 36.20
C TYR A 529 -0.57 -0.15 35.71
N ALA A 530 0.35 0.35 34.89
CA ALA A 530 0.24 1.64 34.22
C ALA A 530 -0.95 1.70 33.24
N GLU A 531 -1.16 0.68 32.40
CA GLU A 531 -2.29 0.64 31.46
C GLU A 531 -3.63 0.66 32.21
N LYS A 532 -3.72 -0.05 33.32
CA LYS A 532 -4.92 -0.04 34.17
C LYS A 532 -5.20 1.31 34.84
N LEU A 533 -4.17 2.10 35.12
CA LEU A 533 -4.33 3.45 35.64
C LEU A 533 -4.82 4.44 34.58
N GLN A 534 -4.61 4.11 33.30
CA GLN A 534 -5.06 4.93 32.17
C GLN A 534 -6.53 4.69 31.81
N LEU A 535 -7.00 3.46 31.94
CA LEU A 535 -8.35 3.05 31.54
C LEU A 535 -9.50 3.98 32.03
N PRO A 536 -9.57 4.41 33.31
CA PRO A 536 -10.63 5.31 33.76
C PRO A 536 -10.70 6.67 33.04
N PHE A 537 -9.62 7.06 32.36
CA PHE A 537 -9.44 8.33 31.66
C PHE A 537 -9.72 8.21 30.16
N GLU A 538 -9.97 6.99 29.66
CA GLU A 538 -10.39 6.73 28.27
C GLU A 538 -11.83 7.21 28.00
N SER A 539 -12.67 7.30 29.04
CA SER A 539 -13.98 7.96 28.99
C SER A 539 -13.88 9.44 29.33
N LEU A 540 -14.80 10.25 28.78
CA LEU A 540 -14.83 11.68 29.06
C LEU A 540 -15.08 11.93 30.55
N LEU A 541 -14.10 12.55 31.21
CA LEU A 541 -14.21 12.93 32.60
C LEU A 541 -15.16 14.11 32.71
N ARG A 542 -16.24 13.91 33.45
CA ARG A 542 -17.18 14.99 33.74
C ARG A 542 -16.67 15.85 34.89
N VAL A 543 -16.26 17.08 34.58
CA VAL A 543 -15.73 18.06 35.54
C VAL A 543 -16.50 19.38 35.38
N LYS A 544 -17.17 19.81 36.46
CA LYS A 544 -18.02 21.02 36.49
C LYS A 544 -18.99 21.11 35.29
N GLY A 545 -19.65 19.99 34.97
CA GLY A 545 -20.69 19.92 33.93
C GLY A 545 -20.18 19.75 32.50
N ARG A 546 -18.86 19.78 32.28
CA ARG A 546 -18.22 19.59 30.97
C ARG A 546 -17.57 18.22 30.88
N GLU A 547 -17.56 17.66 29.68
CA GLU A 547 -16.91 16.40 29.36
C GLU A 547 -15.54 16.67 28.76
N GLN A 548 -14.47 16.18 29.40
CA GLN A 548 -13.11 16.31 28.88
C GLN A 548 -12.39 15.00 28.75
N GLN A 549 -11.73 14.82 27.59
CA GLN A 549 -10.84 13.69 27.37
C GLN A 549 -9.48 14.06 27.93
N ILE A 550 -9.07 13.34 28.99
CA ILE A 550 -7.73 13.44 29.56
C ILE A 550 -7.03 12.14 29.20
N SER A 551 -5.87 12.22 28.57
CA SER A 551 -4.99 11.06 28.40
C SER A 551 -3.72 11.30 29.20
N MET A 552 -2.97 10.24 29.48
CA MET A 552 -1.72 10.33 30.22
C MET A 552 -0.65 9.47 29.58
N LYS A 553 0.59 9.88 29.76
CA LYS A 553 1.79 9.16 29.36
C LYS A 553 2.50 8.67 30.61
N ILE A 554 2.88 7.40 30.62
CA ILE A 554 3.47 6.73 31.78
C ILE A 554 4.83 6.16 31.39
N GLY A 555 5.82 6.39 32.26
CA GLY A 555 7.17 5.86 32.15
C GLY A 555 7.50 4.98 33.32
N ILE A 556 8.18 3.87 33.08
CA ILE A 556 8.38 2.85 34.11
C ILE A 556 9.84 2.49 34.28
N ALA A 557 10.43 2.78 35.43
CA ALA A 557 11.79 2.33 35.75
C ALA A 557 11.83 1.24 36.81
N LEU A 558 12.68 0.25 36.54
CA LEU A 558 12.95 -0.87 37.43
C LEU A 558 14.27 -0.62 38.14
N SER A 559 14.33 -0.87 39.45
CA SER A 559 15.55 -0.71 40.23
C SER A 559 16.66 -1.67 39.74
N GLU A 560 17.89 -1.45 40.20
CA GLU A 560 19.06 -2.27 39.86
C GLU A 560 19.76 -2.75 41.15
N SER A 561 20.41 -3.91 41.11
CA SER A 561 20.95 -4.60 42.30
C SER A 561 22.05 -3.83 43.05
N LYS A 562 22.62 -2.78 42.44
CA LYS A 562 23.66 -1.91 43.01
C LYS A 562 23.25 -0.42 43.09
N CYS A 563 22.05 -0.05 42.66
CA CYS A 563 21.62 1.34 42.66
C CYS A 563 21.11 1.72 44.05
N ARG A 564 21.86 2.54 44.78
CA ARG A 564 21.51 3.04 46.13
C ARG A 564 21.03 4.50 46.15
N SER A 565 21.00 5.16 44.99
CA SER A 565 20.64 6.59 44.88
C SER A 565 19.19 6.75 44.45
N ALA A 566 18.34 7.22 45.36
CA ALA A 566 16.91 7.44 45.10
C ALA A 566 16.66 8.38 43.92
N ASP A 567 17.44 9.46 43.81
CA ASP A 567 17.28 10.47 42.74
C ASP A 567 17.51 9.89 41.34
N LEU A 568 18.45 8.94 41.20
CA LEU A 568 18.78 8.34 39.91
C LEU A 568 17.65 7.41 39.43
N TRP A 569 17.02 6.66 40.33
CA TRP A 569 15.94 5.76 39.95
C TRP A 569 14.63 6.52 39.62
N ILE A 570 14.34 7.62 40.32
CA ILE A 570 13.25 8.55 39.97
C ILE A 570 13.51 9.13 38.56
N LYS A 571 14.73 9.59 38.27
CA LYS A 571 15.08 10.19 36.98
C LYS A 571 14.91 9.22 35.80
N ARG A 572 15.21 7.93 35.99
CA ARG A 572 15.05 6.90 34.97
C ARG A 572 13.59 6.64 34.60
N ALA A 573 12.66 6.73 35.55
CA ALA A 573 11.23 6.57 35.26
C ALA A 573 10.67 7.77 34.51
N GLU A 574 11.14 8.98 34.84
CA GLU A 574 10.82 10.22 34.12
C GLU A 574 11.27 10.13 32.65
N LEU A 575 12.47 9.60 32.38
CA LEU A 575 12.97 9.39 31.01
C LEU A 575 12.11 8.40 30.22
N ALA A 576 11.72 7.27 30.81
CA ALA A 576 10.80 6.32 30.18
C ALA A 576 9.40 6.91 29.90
N MET A 577 9.00 7.97 30.62
CA MET A 577 7.72 8.67 30.40
C MET A 577 7.84 9.62 29.22
N HIS A 578 9.00 10.25 29.06
CA HIS A 578 9.31 11.06 27.90
C HIS A 578 9.35 10.20 26.61
N ASP A 579 9.81 8.95 26.70
CA ASP A 579 9.78 8.00 25.57
C ASP A 579 8.34 7.68 25.14
N SER A 580 7.41 7.51 26.09
CA SER A 580 5.99 7.35 25.77
C SER A 580 5.34 8.64 25.24
N LYS A 581 5.87 9.84 25.56
CA LYS A 581 5.40 11.10 24.93
C LYS A 581 5.75 11.21 23.45
N ASN A 582 6.94 10.74 23.06
CA ASN A 582 7.43 10.84 21.68
C ASN A 582 6.93 9.70 20.77
N SER A 583 6.29 8.68 21.35
CA SER A 583 5.58 7.63 20.62
C SER A 583 4.11 8.01 20.43
N GLU A 584 3.64 8.02 19.17
CA GLU A 584 2.24 8.34 18.86
C GLU A 584 1.27 7.29 19.42
N ASN A 585 1.70 6.03 19.61
CA ASN A 585 0.84 4.94 20.08
C ASN A 585 1.21 4.36 21.45
N GLU A 586 2.43 4.54 21.95
CA GLU A 586 2.76 4.04 23.30
C GLU A 586 2.37 5.07 24.35
N THR A 587 1.42 4.73 25.20
CA THR A 587 1.06 5.53 26.38
C THR A 587 1.78 5.06 27.64
N VAL A 588 2.45 3.90 27.59
CA VAL A 588 3.26 3.33 28.67
C VAL A 588 4.57 2.83 28.09
N SER A 589 5.72 3.33 28.56
CA SER A 589 7.03 2.87 28.10
C SER A 589 7.94 2.49 29.26
N PHE A 590 8.75 1.46 29.06
CA PHE A 590 9.74 1.00 30.04
C PHE A 590 11.04 1.72 29.86
N PHE A 591 11.69 1.99 30.99
CA PHE A 591 13.09 2.32 31.04
C PHE A 591 13.88 1.09 30.60
N ASP A 592 14.17 1.06 29.31
CA ASP A 592 15.18 0.21 28.74
C ASP A 592 16.53 0.93 28.87
N PRO A 593 17.60 0.30 29.39
CA PRO A 593 18.95 0.85 29.30
C PRO A 593 19.36 1.16 27.86
N GLU A 594 18.81 0.45 26.86
CA GLU A 594 18.92 0.77 25.44
C GLU A 594 18.06 1.97 25.05
N SER A 595 16.95 2.30 25.74
CA SER A 595 16.13 3.51 25.53
C SER A 595 16.65 4.74 26.28
N GLU A 596 17.23 4.58 27.48
CA GLU A 596 18.13 5.58 28.07
C GLU A 596 19.23 5.87 27.07
N LYS A 597 19.82 4.83 26.49
CA LYS A 597 20.72 4.98 25.37
C LYS A 597 20.03 5.37 24.07
N SER A 598 18.74 5.25 23.78
CA SER A 598 18.16 5.48 22.43
C SER A 598 17.50 6.85 22.33
N VAL A 599 16.87 7.34 23.39
CA VAL A 599 16.35 8.71 23.47
C VAL A 599 17.42 9.67 23.95
N LEU A 600 18.29 9.27 24.90
CA LEU A 600 19.54 10.00 25.08
C LEU A 600 20.46 9.76 23.90
N SER A 601 20.63 8.57 23.27
CA SER A 601 21.46 8.53 22.06
C SER A 601 20.84 9.23 20.89
N ARG A 602 19.53 9.32 20.67
CA ARG A 602 18.99 10.03 19.50
C ARG A 602 19.17 11.54 19.68
N SER A 603 18.82 12.07 20.85
CA SER A 603 19.09 13.47 21.20
C SER A 603 20.60 13.76 21.25
N ASN A 604 21.38 12.83 21.82
CA ASN A 604 22.84 12.94 21.80
C ASN A 604 23.40 12.71 20.40
N LEU A 605 22.79 11.92 19.51
CA LEU A 605 23.28 11.63 18.16
C LEU A 605 23.01 12.84 17.28
N GLU A 606 21.89 13.53 17.44
CA GLU A 606 21.68 14.83 16.80
C GLU A 606 22.72 15.86 17.26
N LEU A 607 23.00 15.93 18.57
CA LEU A 607 24.07 16.78 19.11
C LEU A 607 25.46 16.32 18.65
N ASP A 608 25.71 15.02 18.60
CA ASP A 608 26.97 14.39 18.22
C ASP A 608 27.18 14.55 16.71
N ILE A 609 26.13 14.53 15.87
CA ILE A 609 26.21 14.85 14.43
C ILE A 609 26.64 16.30 14.26
N ARG A 610 26.01 17.24 14.98
CA ARG A 610 26.40 18.67 14.94
C ARG A 610 27.85 18.87 15.40
N ARG A 611 28.25 18.21 16.49
CA ARG A 611 29.64 18.25 16.99
C ARG A 611 30.61 17.59 16.04
N GLY A 612 30.25 16.44 15.49
CA GLY A 612 31.07 15.66 14.55
C GLY A 612 31.35 16.43 13.27
N LEU A 613 30.37 17.20 12.77
CA LEU A 613 30.60 18.14 11.67
C LEU A 613 31.61 19.23 12.06
N ALA A 614 31.46 19.82 13.26
CA ALA A 614 32.39 20.84 13.75
C ALA A 614 33.80 20.30 14.07
N GLN A 615 33.91 19.01 14.38
CA GLN A 615 35.15 18.34 14.78
C GLN A 615 35.78 17.50 13.66
N SER A 616 35.26 17.60 12.43
CA SER A 616 35.75 16.83 11.27
C SER A 616 35.77 15.30 11.51
N GLU A 617 34.76 14.79 12.20
CA GLU A 617 34.59 13.35 12.48
C GLU A 617 33.96 12.58 11.30
N PHE A 618 33.30 13.29 10.39
CA PHE A 618 32.83 12.69 9.14
C PHE A 618 34.01 12.58 8.17
N ILE A 619 34.08 11.45 7.47
CA ILE A 619 35.10 11.16 6.48
C ILE A 619 34.45 10.48 5.27
N PRO A 620 34.93 10.75 4.04
CA PRO A 620 34.50 10.01 2.87
C PRO A 620 35.28 8.69 2.78
N PHE A 621 34.57 7.60 2.55
CA PHE A 621 35.16 6.39 1.98
C PHE A 621 34.81 6.37 0.49
N TYR A 622 35.66 5.75 -0.31
CA TYR A 622 35.50 5.70 -1.74
C TYR A 622 35.47 4.25 -2.19
N GLN A 623 34.48 3.90 -3.01
CA GLN A 623 34.43 2.60 -3.66
C GLN A 623 34.67 2.76 -5.16
N LEU A 624 35.57 1.94 -5.70
CA LEU A 624 35.98 2.02 -7.10
C LEU A 624 34.88 1.54 -8.05
N GLN A 625 34.70 2.29 -9.13
CA GLN A 625 33.94 1.91 -10.31
C GLN A 625 34.93 1.66 -11.46
N VAL A 626 34.79 0.53 -12.13
CA VAL A 626 35.69 0.12 -13.23
C VAL A 626 34.91 -0.13 -14.51
N ASN A 627 35.59 0.04 -15.65
CA ASN A 627 35.08 -0.39 -16.95
C ASN A 627 35.29 -1.90 -17.19
N GLU A 628 34.94 -2.37 -18.38
CA GLU A 628 35.11 -3.77 -18.81
C GLU A 628 36.57 -4.24 -18.84
N ALA A 629 37.52 -3.32 -18.94
CA ALA A 629 38.96 -3.61 -18.94
C ALA A 629 39.56 -3.57 -17.52
N GLY A 630 38.76 -3.31 -16.48
CA GLY A 630 39.23 -3.15 -15.09
C GLY A 630 39.86 -1.79 -14.80
N GLU A 631 39.79 -0.84 -15.72
CA GLU A 631 40.33 0.51 -15.56
C GLU A 631 39.39 1.35 -14.68
N ALA A 632 39.98 2.12 -13.77
CA ALA A 632 39.24 3.04 -12.92
C ALA A 632 38.60 4.17 -13.74
N ILE A 633 37.28 4.28 -13.67
CA ILE A 633 36.50 5.34 -14.33
C ILE A 633 35.96 6.39 -13.35
N GLY A 634 35.76 5.98 -12.10
CA GLY A 634 35.21 6.85 -11.07
C GLY A 634 35.14 6.15 -9.73
N VAL A 635 34.61 6.85 -8.74
CA VAL A 635 34.38 6.32 -7.41
C VAL A 635 33.05 6.80 -6.86
N GLU A 636 32.41 5.97 -6.04
CA GLU A 636 31.30 6.39 -5.21
C GLU A 636 31.83 6.83 -3.84
N ALA A 637 31.53 8.07 -3.46
CA ALA A 637 31.89 8.62 -2.16
C ALA A 637 30.79 8.30 -1.14
N LEU A 638 31.12 7.40 -0.23
CA LEU A 638 30.25 6.87 0.79
C LEU A 638 30.61 7.49 2.13
N ILE A 639 29.68 8.27 2.69
CA ILE A 639 29.92 8.93 3.96
C ILE A 639 30.10 7.92 5.09
N ARG A 640 31.00 8.26 6.01
CA ARG A 640 31.46 7.41 7.08
C ARG A 640 31.68 8.32 8.30
N TRP A 641 31.15 7.95 9.46
CA TRP A 641 31.31 8.76 10.67
C TRP A 641 32.24 8.08 11.67
N GLN A 642 33.44 8.64 11.83
CA GLN A 642 34.44 8.21 12.79
C GLN A 642 34.29 9.02 14.08
N HIS A 643 33.32 8.64 14.91
CA HIS A 643 33.04 9.32 16.16
C HIS A 643 34.16 9.10 17.18
N SER A 644 34.69 10.19 17.75
CA SER A 644 35.85 10.19 18.65
C SER A 644 35.76 9.20 19.82
N ARG A 645 34.54 8.94 20.33
CA ARG A 645 34.31 8.00 21.44
C ARG A 645 33.70 6.66 21.04
N ARG A 646 32.97 6.60 19.92
CA ARG A 646 32.16 5.43 19.54
C ARG A 646 32.79 4.65 18.38
N GLY A 647 33.89 5.13 17.83
CA GLY A 647 34.51 4.55 16.65
C GLY A 647 33.61 4.76 15.44
N MET A 648 33.56 3.75 14.56
CA MET A 648 32.87 3.86 13.29
C MET A 648 31.35 3.63 13.45
N ILE A 649 30.55 4.66 13.19
CA ILE A 649 29.08 4.58 13.24
C ILE A 649 28.55 4.20 11.85
N ASN A 650 27.59 3.27 11.81
CA ASN A 650 26.95 2.80 10.58
C ASN A 650 26.18 3.96 9.88
N PRO A 651 26.38 4.20 8.57
CA PRO A 651 25.61 5.15 7.77
C PRO A 651 24.09 5.09 7.98
N ASP A 652 23.49 3.90 7.94
CA ASP A 652 22.04 3.73 8.05
C ASP A 652 21.49 4.33 9.36
N THR A 653 22.28 4.30 10.42
CA THR A 653 21.90 4.80 11.74
C THR A 653 21.86 6.33 11.79
N PHE A 654 22.91 7.01 11.30
CA PHE A 654 22.98 8.48 11.42
C PHE A 654 22.32 9.20 10.24
N ILE A 655 22.23 8.58 9.05
CA ILE A 655 21.54 9.15 7.90
C ILE A 655 20.04 9.28 8.21
N LEU A 656 19.41 8.23 8.76
CA LEU A 656 18.01 8.26 9.17
C LEU A 656 17.73 9.42 10.14
N VAL A 657 18.53 9.55 11.20
CA VAL A 657 18.39 10.65 12.19
C VAL A 657 18.66 12.01 11.55
N SER A 658 19.62 12.10 10.64
CA SER A 658 19.93 13.35 9.92
C SER A 658 18.79 13.76 8.99
N GLU A 659 18.13 12.82 8.33
CA GLU A 659 16.99 13.07 7.46
C GLU A 659 15.77 13.50 8.25
N GLU A 660 15.46 12.87 9.38
CA GLU A 660 14.30 13.21 10.21
C GLU A 660 14.46 14.59 10.89
N SER A 661 15.67 14.88 11.40
CA SER A 661 16.01 16.16 12.06
C SER A 661 16.30 17.32 11.09
N GLY A 662 16.58 17.01 9.82
CA GLY A 662 17.01 18.00 8.81
C GLY A 662 18.51 18.30 8.82
N LEU A 663 19.31 17.69 9.70
CA LEU A 663 20.77 17.78 9.70
C LEU A 663 21.41 17.24 8.42
N ILE A 664 20.70 16.41 7.65
CA ILE A 664 21.17 15.88 6.36
C ILE A 664 21.56 16.97 5.36
N ILE A 665 20.99 18.17 5.49
CA ILE A 665 21.35 19.33 4.65
C ILE A 665 22.79 19.77 4.93
N ALA A 666 23.16 19.87 6.22
CA ALA A 666 24.51 20.29 6.63
C ALA A 666 25.54 19.18 6.36
N VAL A 667 25.19 17.93 6.67
CA VAL A 667 26.03 16.76 6.39
C VAL A 667 26.29 16.62 4.89
N GLY A 668 25.24 16.78 4.09
CA GLY A 668 25.33 16.74 2.64
C GLY A 668 26.19 17.86 2.06
N ALA A 669 26.04 19.10 2.54
CA ALA A 669 26.87 20.22 2.08
C ALA A 669 28.36 19.98 2.38
N TRP A 670 28.69 19.49 3.58
CA TRP A 670 30.05 19.11 3.95
C TRP A 670 30.62 18.00 3.05
N MET A 671 29.82 16.97 2.75
CA MET A 671 30.22 15.87 1.87
C MET A 671 30.51 16.35 0.45
N ILE A 672 29.63 17.19 -0.11
CA ILE A 672 29.79 17.78 -1.45
C ILE A 672 31.04 18.65 -1.50
N GLU A 673 31.28 19.50 -0.50
CA GLU A 673 32.49 20.33 -0.42
C GLU A 673 33.76 19.48 -0.37
N THR A 674 33.79 18.45 0.46
CA THR A 674 34.94 17.54 0.59
C THR A 674 35.23 16.81 -0.71
N VAL A 675 34.21 16.32 -1.40
CA VAL A 675 34.35 15.67 -2.71
C VAL A 675 34.83 16.65 -3.77
N CYS A 676 34.34 17.89 -3.77
CA CYS A 676 34.81 18.91 -4.69
C CYS A 676 36.29 19.25 -4.48
N GLN A 677 36.74 19.36 -3.23
CA GLN A 677 38.16 19.53 -2.90
C GLN A 677 39.00 18.35 -3.41
N GLN A 678 38.49 17.12 -3.27
CA GLN A 678 39.18 15.93 -3.77
C GLN A 678 39.28 15.91 -5.30
N LEU A 679 38.22 16.33 -6.01
CA LEU A 679 38.23 16.46 -7.47
C LEU A 679 39.31 17.44 -7.93
N VAL A 680 39.50 18.56 -7.22
CA VAL A 680 40.58 19.52 -7.51
C VAL A 680 41.95 18.90 -7.28
N ALA A 681 42.13 18.18 -6.16
CA ALA A 681 43.38 17.48 -5.89
C ALA A 681 43.75 16.46 -6.98
N TRP A 682 42.79 15.67 -7.45
CA TRP A 682 42.99 14.72 -8.54
C TRP A 682 43.15 15.38 -9.92
N ALA A 683 42.60 16.56 -10.14
CA ALA A 683 42.77 17.29 -11.40
C ALA A 683 44.24 17.63 -11.69
N HIS A 684 45.07 17.78 -10.65
CA HIS A 684 46.51 18.02 -10.78
C HIS A 684 47.34 16.75 -11.07
N GLN A 685 46.72 15.58 -11.07
CA GLN A 685 47.39 14.29 -11.28
C GLN A 685 46.96 13.68 -12.64
N PRO A 686 47.88 13.51 -13.61
CA PRO A 686 47.53 13.08 -14.96
C PRO A 686 46.77 11.75 -15.05
N ASN A 687 47.06 10.82 -14.14
CA ASN A 687 46.45 9.50 -14.02
C ASN A 687 45.12 9.47 -13.25
N ARG A 688 44.66 10.61 -12.70
CA ARG A 688 43.44 10.68 -11.88
C ARG A 688 42.46 11.79 -12.32
N ARG A 689 42.91 12.76 -13.12
CA ARG A 689 42.09 13.88 -13.61
C ARG A 689 40.83 13.48 -14.40
N HIS A 690 40.76 12.24 -14.89
CA HIS A 690 39.61 11.72 -15.63
C HIS A 690 38.54 11.11 -14.73
N LEU A 691 38.86 10.80 -13.47
CA LEU A 691 37.93 10.14 -12.54
C LEU A 691 36.78 11.08 -12.15
N SER A 692 35.57 10.52 -12.11
CA SER A 692 34.41 11.18 -11.50
C SER A 692 34.21 10.72 -10.06
N ILE A 693 33.56 11.55 -9.24
CA ILE A 693 33.11 11.18 -7.89
C ILE A 693 31.58 11.30 -7.82
N SER A 694 30.93 10.19 -7.48
CA SER A 694 29.50 10.12 -7.18
C SER A 694 29.20 10.45 -5.72
N VAL A 695 28.13 11.18 -5.47
CA VAL A 695 27.61 11.51 -4.13
C VAL A 695 26.11 11.26 -4.07
N ASN A 696 25.68 10.50 -3.08
CA ASN A 696 24.27 10.25 -2.79
C ASN A 696 23.56 11.52 -2.29
N VAL A 697 22.38 11.82 -2.85
CA VAL A 697 21.58 12.99 -2.48
C VAL A 697 20.20 12.57 -1.98
N SER A 698 19.90 12.91 -0.72
CA SER A 698 18.58 12.63 -0.13
C SER A 698 17.46 13.48 -0.72
N ALA A 699 16.22 12.99 -0.57
CA ALA A 699 15.01 13.73 -0.96
C ALA A 699 14.92 15.09 -0.24
N ARG A 700 15.30 15.12 1.04
CA ARG A 700 15.22 16.32 1.88
C ARG A 700 16.22 17.39 1.45
N GLN A 701 17.43 16.99 1.04
CA GLN A 701 18.39 17.91 0.42
C GLN A 701 17.85 18.48 -0.89
N LEU A 702 17.38 17.64 -1.80
CA LEU A 702 16.91 18.09 -3.12
C LEU A 702 15.69 19.01 -3.02
N HIS A 703 14.78 18.76 -2.07
CA HIS A 703 13.64 19.62 -1.81
C HIS A 703 14.00 20.93 -1.09
N HIS A 704 15.15 21.00 -0.41
CA HIS A 704 15.57 22.21 0.28
C HIS A 704 15.69 23.41 -0.68
N PRO A 705 15.08 24.58 -0.38
CA PRO A 705 15.03 25.71 -1.32
C PRO A 705 16.40 26.14 -1.83
N ASN A 706 17.41 26.15 -0.96
CA ASN A 706 18.75 26.66 -1.26
C ASN A 706 19.72 25.61 -1.80
N PHE A 707 19.25 24.39 -2.13
CA PHE A 707 20.16 23.31 -2.54
C PHE A 707 21.02 23.69 -3.76
N VAL A 708 20.42 24.29 -4.78
CA VAL A 708 21.13 24.71 -6.00
C VAL A 708 22.17 25.77 -5.70
N SER A 709 21.81 26.80 -4.94
CA SER A 709 22.75 27.88 -4.58
C SER A 709 23.90 27.33 -3.74
N THR A 710 23.63 26.46 -2.76
CA THR A 710 24.68 25.84 -1.95
C THR A 710 25.68 25.04 -2.79
N VAL A 711 25.21 24.25 -3.77
CA VAL A 711 26.13 23.50 -4.65
C VAL A 711 26.93 24.45 -5.55
N GLN A 712 26.31 25.52 -6.05
CA GLN A 712 27.01 26.53 -6.85
C GLN A 712 28.10 27.23 -6.03
N ASP A 713 27.78 27.67 -4.82
CA ASP A 713 28.73 28.32 -3.92
C ASP A 713 29.93 27.40 -3.62
N ILE A 714 29.70 26.10 -3.41
CA ILE A 714 30.75 25.11 -3.18
C ILE A 714 31.63 24.91 -4.41
N LEU A 715 31.03 24.78 -5.61
CA LEU A 715 31.78 24.63 -6.85
C LEU A 715 32.66 25.86 -7.13
N GLU A 716 32.11 27.06 -6.91
CA GLU A 716 32.83 28.32 -7.07
C GLU A 716 33.96 28.47 -6.04
N LYS A 717 33.68 28.13 -4.77
CA LYS A 717 34.67 28.20 -3.68
C LYS A 717 35.84 27.24 -3.87
N THR A 718 35.57 26.02 -4.35
CA THR A 718 36.59 24.97 -4.50
C THR A 718 37.30 25.02 -5.85
N GLY A 719 36.62 25.47 -6.91
CA GLY A 719 37.12 25.40 -8.28
C GLY A 719 37.00 24.00 -8.91
N ALA A 720 36.20 23.11 -8.32
CA ALA A 720 36.02 21.75 -8.83
C ALA A 720 35.35 21.75 -10.21
N ASN A 721 35.81 20.85 -11.10
CA ASN A 721 35.17 20.67 -12.40
C ASN A 721 33.80 20.00 -12.22
N PRO A 722 32.68 20.69 -12.52
CA PRO A 722 31.34 20.15 -12.29
C PRO A 722 31.06 18.89 -13.12
N HIS A 723 31.71 18.71 -14.27
CA HIS A 723 31.56 17.51 -15.11
C HIS A 723 32.12 16.23 -14.48
N ARG A 724 32.92 16.35 -13.41
CA ARG A 724 33.45 15.22 -12.65
C ARG A 724 32.66 14.97 -11.35
N LEU A 725 31.71 15.83 -11.01
CA LEU A 725 30.79 15.63 -9.91
C LEU A 725 29.50 14.96 -10.43
N ARG A 726 29.14 13.83 -9.82
CA ARG A 726 27.93 13.08 -10.14
C ARG A 726 27.05 13.00 -8.90
N PHE A 727 25.77 13.32 -9.06
CA PHE A 727 24.78 13.10 -8.00
C PHE A 727 23.95 11.85 -8.27
N GLU A 728 23.88 10.99 -7.27
CA GLU A 728 23.07 9.77 -7.26
C GLU A 728 21.75 10.07 -6.55
N VAL A 729 20.64 9.79 -7.24
CA VAL A 729 19.29 10.05 -6.76
C VAL A 729 18.46 8.79 -6.98
N THR A 730 17.76 8.33 -5.94
CA THR A 730 16.91 7.14 -6.06
C THR A 730 15.67 7.40 -6.91
N GLU A 731 15.17 6.35 -7.56
CA GLU A 731 13.96 6.39 -8.39
C GLU A 731 12.75 7.02 -7.68
N SER A 732 12.56 6.69 -6.40
CA SER A 732 11.43 7.16 -5.59
C SER A 732 11.40 8.68 -5.38
N ILE A 733 12.57 9.33 -5.37
CA ILE A 733 12.71 10.78 -5.19
C ILE A 733 12.25 11.50 -6.46
N PHE A 734 12.64 10.97 -7.62
CA PHE A 734 12.28 11.55 -8.92
C PHE A 734 10.77 11.44 -9.21
N LEU A 735 10.12 10.34 -8.79
CA LEU A 735 8.70 10.08 -9.04
C LEU A 735 7.72 10.93 -8.22
N LYS A 736 8.16 11.65 -7.18
CA LYS A 736 7.30 12.52 -6.35
C LYS A 736 6.98 13.89 -6.99
N LYS A 737 7.24 14.05 -8.30
CA LYS A 737 6.65 15.02 -9.24
C LYS A 737 6.36 16.41 -8.68
N THR A 738 7.40 17.16 -8.32
CA THR A 738 7.29 18.62 -8.22
C THR A 738 8.10 19.25 -9.35
N GLN A 739 7.48 20.13 -10.14
CA GLN A 739 8.16 20.93 -11.16
C GLN A 739 9.41 21.65 -10.60
N ALA A 740 9.38 21.97 -9.29
CA ALA A 740 10.50 22.52 -8.55
C ALA A 740 11.74 21.59 -8.54
N THR A 741 11.57 20.28 -8.33
CA THR A 741 12.68 19.32 -8.29
C THR A 741 13.36 19.19 -9.66
N ILE A 742 12.57 19.07 -10.74
CA ILE A 742 13.08 19.07 -12.13
C ILE A 742 13.89 20.32 -12.41
N SER A 743 13.35 21.49 -12.04
CA SER A 743 13.99 22.78 -12.27
C SER A 743 15.37 22.84 -11.63
N LYS A 744 15.50 22.36 -10.38
CA LYS A 744 16.80 22.31 -9.68
C LYS A 744 17.81 21.40 -10.36
N LEU A 745 17.39 20.20 -10.76
CA LEU A 745 18.27 19.26 -11.48
C LEU A 745 18.75 19.84 -12.81
N ARG A 746 17.86 20.50 -13.57
CA ARG A 746 18.24 21.18 -14.82
C ARG A 746 19.23 22.32 -14.59
N GLN A 747 19.04 23.12 -13.54
CA GLN A 747 19.96 24.20 -13.20
C GLN A 747 21.37 23.69 -12.89
N LEU A 748 21.48 22.59 -12.15
CA LEU A 748 22.76 21.96 -11.83
C LEU A 748 23.37 21.26 -13.06
N LYS A 749 22.55 20.61 -13.89
CA LYS A 749 22.99 20.02 -15.16
C LYS A 749 23.55 21.08 -16.11
N ALA A 750 22.92 22.25 -16.20
CA ALA A 750 23.40 23.37 -16.99
C ALA A 750 24.75 23.91 -16.50
N LYS A 751 25.10 23.69 -15.23
CA LYS A 751 26.43 23.99 -14.68
C LYS A 751 27.45 22.87 -14.94
N GLY A 752 27.05 21.75 -15.52
CA GLY A 752 27.92 20.63 -15.86
C GLY A 752 27.83 19.44 -14.92
N VAL A 753 27.09 19.53 -13.81
CA VAL A 753 26.91 18.41 -12.86
C VAL A 753 26.15 17.27 -13.53
N THR A 754 26.63 16.05 -13.35
CA THR A 754 26.01 14.85 -13.92
C THR A 754 25.10 14.15 -12.91
N PHE A 755 24.14 13.38 -13.41
CA PHE A 755 23.17 12.68 -12.58
C PHE A 755 23.11 11.20 -12.95
N SER A 756 23.01 10.37 -11.93
CA SER A 756 22.80 8.93 -12.02
C SER A 756 21.54 8.54 -11.27
N LEU A 757 20.79 7.62 -11.86
CA LEU A 757 19.56 7.09 -11.29
C LEU A 757 19.89 5.82 -10.51
N ASP A 758 19.73 5.90 -9.19
CA ASP A 758 20.11 4.86 -8.26
C ASP A 758 18.94 3.92 -7.91
N ASP A 759 19.26 2.69 -7.50
CA ASP A 759 18.32 1.62 -7.14
C ASP A 759 17.26 1.30 -8.22
N PHE A 760 17.61 1.45 -9.50
CA PHE A 760 16.65 1.35 -10.60
C PHE A 760 16.02 -0.04 -10.72
N GLY A 761 14.69 -0.07 -10.83
CA GLY A 761 13.89 -1.32 -10.93
C GLY A 761 13.27 -1.77 -9.61
N THR A 762 13.56 -1.07 -8.51
CA THR A 762 12.91 -1.31 -7.21
C THR A 762 11.61 -0.51 -7.00
N GLY A 763 11.29 0.44 -7.91
CA GLY A 763 10.11 1.30 -7.89
C GLY A 763 9.20 1.25 -9.13
N TYR A 764 8.18 2.12 -9.17
CA TYR A 764 7.22 2.25 -10.29
C TYR A 764 7.65 3.37 -11.26
N SER A 765 8.54 3.09 -12.20
CA SER A 765 9.01 4.09 -13.16
C SER A 765 7.96 4.47 -14.20
N SER A 766 7.76 5.78 -14.39
CA SER A 766 7.10 6.31 -15.60
C SER A 766 8.18 6.53 -16.66
N LEU A 767 8.37 5.55 -17.56
CA LEU A 767 9.32 5.62 -18.67
C LEU A 767 9.17 6.90 -19.50
N ALA A 768 7.92 7.36 -19.70
CA ALA A 768 7.61 8.61 -20.37
C ALA A 768 8.30 9.83 -19.71
N TYR A 769 8.44 9.81 -18.39
CA TYR A 769 9.04 10.92 -17.66
C TYR A 769 10.58 10.88 -17.69
N LEU A 770 11.20 9.70 -17.71
CA LEU A 770 12.64 9.57 -17.98
C LEU A 770 12.98 10.07 -19.39
N LEU A 771 12.19 9.68 -20.40
CA LEU A 771 12.33 10.09 -21.79
C LEU A 771 12.22 11.61 -21.98
N GLN A 772 11.22 12.25 -21.36
CA GLN A 772 10.94 13.68 -21.57
C GLN A 772 12.00 14.62 -20.99
N GLN A 773 12.71 14.20 -19.94
CA GLN A 773 13.53 15.12 -19.16
C GLN A 773 15.00 15.11 -19.58
N GLN A 774 15.52 14.00 -20.13
CA GLN A 774 16.93 13.83 -20.52
C GLN A 774 17.90 14.41 -19.47
N ILE A 775 17.65 14.20 -18.17
CA ILE A 775 18.47 14.74 -17.07
C ILE A 775 19.62 13.78 -16.76
N PHE A 776 19.27 12.51 -16.57
CA PHE A 776 20.20 11.46 -16.18
C PHE A 776 21.13 11.08 -17.33
N SER A 777 22.33 10.66 -16.97
CA SER A 777 23.36 10.18 -17.89
C SER A 777 23.76 8.74 -17.60
N GLU A 778 23.30 8.18 -16.48
CA GLU A 778 23.69 6.88 -15.97
C GLU A 778 22.52 6.25 -15.19
N ILE A 779 22.42 4.93 -15.26
CA ILE A 779 21.49 4.09 -14.50
C ILE A 779 22.30 3.05 -13.72
N LYS A 780 22.05 2.93 -12.42
CA LYS A 780 22.65 1.88 -11.57
C LYS A 780 21.65 0.73 -11.40
N ILE A 781 22.09 -0.49 -11.74
CA ILE A 781 21.31 -1.72 -11.52
C ILE A 781 21.48 -2.12 -10.06
N ALA A 782 20.37 -2.13 -9.31
CA ALA A 782 20.39 -2.40 -7.88
C ALA A 782 20.96 -3.80 -7.56
N LYS A 783 21.77 -3.87 -6.49
CA LYS A 783 22.39 -5.11 -5.98
C LYS A 783 21.42 -6.32 -5.86
N PRO A 784 20.16 -6.17 -5.39
CA PRO A 784 19.26 -7.31 -5.28
C PRO A 784 19.06 -8.06 -6.60
N PHE A 785 18.99 -7.37 -7.74
CA PHE A 785 18.88 -8.01 -9.05
C PHE A 785 20.16 -8.72 -9.46
N VAL A 786 21.32 -8.06 -9.28
CA VAL A 786 22.65 -8.63 -9.57
C VAL A 786 22.90 -9.90 -8.74
N SER A 787 22.51 -9.90 -7.47
CA SER A 787 22.74 -11.02 -6.56
C SER A 787 22.05 -12.33 -6.98
N VAL A 788 20.90 -12.24 -7.67
CA VAL A 788 20.10 -13.40 -8.11
C VAL A 788 20.11 -13.60 -9.63
N ALA A 789 20.91 -12.82 -10.37
CA ALA A 789 20.94 -12.82 -11.84
C ALA A 789 21.19 -14.22 -12.43
N LEU A 790 22.07 -15.01 -11.81
CA LEU A 790 22.44 -16.36 -12.26
C LEU A 790 21.43 -17.44 -11.84
N SER A 791 20.65 -17.22 -10.79
CA SER A 791 19.76 -18.24 -10.18
C SER A 791 18.28 -18.03 -10.49
N ASN A 792 17.89 -16.84 -10.96
CA ASN A 792 16.50 -16.48 -11.25
C ASN A 792 16.36 -15.93 -12.68
N PRO A 793 15.76 -16.70 -13.62
CA PRO A 793 15.57 -16.26 -15.01
C PRO A 793 14.76 -14.97 -15.16
N ASN A 794 13.86 -14.66 -14.22
CA ASN A 794 13.10 -13.41 -14.25
C ASN A 794 13.97 -12.20 -13.88
N ALA A 795 14.93 -12.36 -12.97
CA ALA A 795 15.88 -11.31 -12.65
C ALA A 795 16.81 -11.03 -13.85
N GLY A 796 17.24 -12.07 -14.55
CA GLY A 796 17.97 -11.93 -15.81
C GLY A 796 17.22 -11.11 -16.87
N LYS A 797 15.94 -11.44 -17.13
CA LYS A 797 15.10 -10.68 -18.06
C LYS A 797 14.90 -9.22 -17.67
N ILE A 798 14.82 -8.93 -16.37
CA ILE A 798 14.73 -7.55 -15.86
C ILE A 798 16.04 -6.81 -16.14
N ILE A 799 17.19 -7.42 -15.87
CA ILE A 799 18.51 -6.86 -16.18
C ILE A 799 18.61 -6.55 -17.68
N ASP A 800 18.23 -7.48 -18.55
CA ASP A 800 18.25 -7.28 -20.02
C ASP A 800 17.37 -6.12 -20.46
N SER A 801 16.20 -5.99 -19.84
CA SER A 801 15.26 -4.90 -20.12
C SER A 801 15.83 -3.55 -19.69
N ILE A 802 16.47 -3.49 -18.52
CA ILE A 802 17.15 -2.28 -18.02
C ILE A 802 18.30 -1.92 -18.96
N ILE A 803 19.08 -2.91 -19.41
CA ILE A 803 20.21 -2.67 -20.31
C ILE A 803 19.75 -2.14 -21.67
N THR A 804 18.74 -2.77 -22.23
CA THR A 804 18.13 -2.32 -23.49
C THR A 804 17.58 -0.91 -23.37
N LEU A 805 16.87 -0.61 -22.28
CA LEU A 805 16.29 0.70 -22.04
C LEU A 805 17.36 1.80 -21.94
N ALA A 806 18.42 1.57 -21.16
CA ALA A 806 19.50 2.54 -21.02
C ALA A 806 20.17 2.82 -22.36
N GLY A 807 20.36 1.80 -23.20
CA GLY A 807 20.84 1.94 -24.57
C GLY A 807 19.92 2.79 -25.45
N CYS A 808 18.60 2.64 -25.33
CA CYS A 808 17.63 3.49 -26.05
C CYS A 808 17.63 4.97 -25.58
N LEU A 809 18.17 5.25 -24.40
CA LEU A 809 18.17 6.58 -23.78
C LEU A 809 19.55 7.25 -23.80
N ASP A 810 20.55 6.65 -24.46
CA ASP A 810 21.95 7.08 -24.43
C ASP A 810 22.50 7.26 -23.00
N MET A 811 22.09 6.38 -22.08
CA MET A 811 22.56 6.36 -20.69
C MET A 811 23.58 5.24 -20.47
N THR A 812 24.62 5.52 -19.68
CA THR A 812 25.56 4.49 -19.23
C THR A 812 24.93 3.61 -18.16
N ILE A 813 25.40 2.37 -18.04
CA ILE A 813 24.90 1.42 -17.06
C ILE A 813 26.03 1.01 -16.15
N VAL A 814 25.79 1.08 -14.84
CA VAL A 814 26.67 0.54 -13.81
C VAL A 814 25.93 -0.57 -13.09
N ALA A 815 26.51 -1.76 -12.99
CA ALA A 815 25.97 -2.83 -12.17
C ALA A 815 26.57 -2.79 -10.75
N GLU A 816 25.71 -2.73 -9.75
CA GLU A 816 26.12 -2.66 -8.35
C GLU A 816 26.16 -4.01 -7.65
N GLY A 817 27.02 -4.10 -6.63
CA GLY A 817 27.09 -5.28 -5.79
C GLY A 817 27.58 -6.52 -6.52
N VAL A 818 28.46 -6.34 -7.52
CA VAL A 818 29.15 -7.45 -8.18
C VAL A 818 30.15 -8.07 -7.21
N GLU A 819 29.88 -9.30 -6.80
CA GLU A 819 30.66 -10.03 -5.78
C GLU A 819 31.44 -11.20 -6.37
N THR A 820 31.04 -11.74 -7.53
CA THR A 820 31.71 -12.88 -8.18
C THR A 820 32.02 -12.64 -9.65
N ILE A 821 33.01 -13.36 -10.18
CA ILE A 821 33.42 -13.30 -11.60
C ILE A 821 32.25 -13.73 -12.49
N GLU A 822 31.48 -14.73 -12.08
CA GLU A 822 30.33 -15.23 -12.84
C GLU A 822 29.23 -14.17 -12.98
N GLN A 823 28.99 -13.36 -11.94
CA GLN A 823 28.05 -12.24 -12.00
C GLN A 823 28.53 -11.18 -13.00
N ARG A 824 29.82 -10.83 -12.95
CA ARG A 824 30.44 -9.90 -13.91
C ARG A 824 30.31 -10.42 -15.34
N ASP A 825 30.68 -11.66 -15.59
CA ASP A 825 30.68 -12.27 -16.92
C ASP A 825 29.26 -12.31 -17.49
N TYR A 826 28.28 -12.66 -16.66
CA TYR A 826 26.87 -12.59 -17.03
C TYR A 826 26.48 -11.17 -17.44
N LEU A 827 26.74 -10.16 -16.59
CA LEU A 827 26.40 -8.77 -16.89
C LEU A 827 27.12 -8.23 -18.15
N TYR A 828 28.39 -8.60 -18.34
CA TYR A 828 29.18 -8.22 -19.51
C TYR A 828 28.61 -8.81 -20.81
N GLN A 829 28.23 -10.09 -20.79
CA GLN A 829 27.61 -10.76 -21.94
C GLN A 829 26.28 -10.11 -22.35
N HIS A 830 25.54 -9.55 -21.39
CA HIS A 830 24.24 -8.90 -21.64
C HIS A 830 24.37 -7.40 -21.94
N GLY A 831 25.59 -6.86 -22.06
CA GLY A 831 25.84 -5.50 -22.53
C GLY A 831 26.20 -4.47 -21.46
N CYS A 832 26.30 -4.87 -20.18
CA CYS A 832 26.83 -3.99 -19.15
C CYS A 832 28.35 -3.80 -19.32
N ARG A 833 28.85 -2.58 -19.10
CA ARG A 833 30.25 -2.21 -19.32
C ARG A 833 30.91 -1.57 -18.10
N GLN A 834 30.15 -1.21 -17.08
CA GLN A 834 30.68 -0.60 -15.87
C GLN A 834 30.22 -1.37 -14.64
N PHE A 835 31.14 -1.59 -13.71
CA PHE A 835 30.94 -2.50 -12.59
C PHE A 835 31.37 -1.85 -11.28
N GLN A 836 30.60 -2.13 -10.23
CA GLN A 836 30.88 -1.74 -8.85
C GLN A 836 30.53 -2.89 -7.90
N GLY A 837 31.39 -3.18 -6.94
CA GLY A 837 31.13 -4.24 -5.97
C GLY A 837 32.39 -4.79 -5.30
N TYR A 838 32.20 -5.74 -4.39
CA TYR A 838 33.29 -6.28 -3.58
C TYR A 838 34.26 -7.17 -4.35
N LEU A 839 33.89 -7.62 -5.55
CA LEU A 839 34.84 -8.23 -6.47
C LEU A 839 35.98 -7.24 -6.85
N ILE A 840 35.65 -5.96 -6.98
CA ILE A 840 36.56 -4.90 -7.42
C ILE A 840 37.28 -4.30 -6.21
N SER A 841 36.50 -3.71 -5.30
CA SER A 841 37.01 -3.07 -4.09
C SER A 841 35.91 -2.97 -3.04
N ARG A 842 36.33 -3.04 -1.77
CA ARG A 842 35.50 -2.56 -0.68
C ARG A 842 35.62 -1.04 -0.60
N PRO A 843 34.61 -0.33 -0.08
CA PRO A 843 34.76 1.08 0.27
C PRO A 843 35.99 1.28 1.15
N ALA A 844 36.90 2.15 0.74
CA ALA A 844 38.21 2.33 1.34
C ALA A 844 38.49 3.80 1.65
N ARG A 845 39.45 4.08 2.52
CA ARG A 845 39.90 5.47 2.75
C ARG A 845 40.63 5.99 1.51
N LEU A 846 40.75 7.31 1.41
CA LEU A 846 41.45 7.93 0.28
C LEU A 846 42.85 7.36 0.05
N SER A 847 43.67 7.21 1.10
CA SER A 847 45.03 6.66 0.96
C SER A 847 45.03 5.23 0.42
N GLU A 848 44.11 4.39 0.88
CA GLU A 848 43.98 3.00 0.44
C GLU A 848 43.48 2.92 -1.01
N LEU A 849 42.52 3.77 -1.38
CA LEU A 849 42.07 3.91 -2.76
C LEU A 849 43.21 4.35 -3.66
N GLU A 850 44.00 5.35 -3.27
CA GLU A 850 45.11 5.85 -4.07
C GLU A 850 46.19 4.79 -4.29
N GLU A 851 46.47 3.95 -3.27
CA GLU A 851 47.32 2.77 -3.45
C GLU A 851 46.73 1.75 -4.44
N LEU A 852 45.41 1.55 -4.45
CA LEU A 852 44.74 0.68 -5.41
C LEU A 852 44.81 1.25 -6.84
N LEU A 853 44.66 2.57 -6.99
CA LEU A 853 44.77 3.26 -8.28
C LEU A 853 46.19 3.20 -8.85
N ASP A 854 47.20 3.25 -7.98
CA ASP A 854 48.62 3.18 -8.39
C ASP A 854 49.08 1.76 -8.69
N LYS A 855 48.50 0.76 -8.01
CA LYS A 855 48.65 -0.66 -8.35
C LYS A 855 47.75 -0.98 -9.52
N ASN A 856 48.18 -0.59 -10.73
CA ASN A 856 47.54 -0.86 -12.02
C ASN A 856 46.70 -2.14 -11.94
N THR A 857 45.37 -2.02 -11.96
CA THR A 857 44.39 -3.08 -11.65
C THR A 857 44.39 -4.18 -12.71
N ALA A 858 45.52 -4.88 -12.88
CA ALA A 858 45.74 -5.89 -13.91
C ALA A 858 45.26 -7.28 -13.49
N GLN A 859 44.30 -7.37 -12.57
CA GLN A 859 43.66 -8.64 -12.16
C GLN A 859 42.13 -8.52 -12.13
N PHE A 860 41.57 -7.73 -13.05
CA PHE A 860 40.14 -7.78 -13.36
C PHE A 860 39.90 -8.72 -14.54
#